data_AF-A0A6P3FLR0-F1
#
_entry.id   AF-A0A6P3FLR0-F1
#
_cell.length_a   1.000
_cell.length_b   1.000
_cell.length_c   1.000
_cell.angle_alpha   90.00
_cell.angle_beta   90.00
_cell.angle_gamma   90.00
#
_symmetry.space_group_name_H-M   'P 1'
#
loop_
_entity.id
_entity.type
_entity.pdbx_description
1 polymer ?
#
loop_
_entity_poly.entity_id
_entity_poly.type
_entity_poly.pdbx_seq_one_letter_code
_entity_poly.pdbx_strand_id
1 'polypeptide(L)'
;MWPHPFPPPCPGMSEETRQKKLAAAKKKLREFQQKNSPGGPAVVKKKKKLKNGSNPETSTAGDDHSPEDAPKDHAASAPPSAAYDTVSPGGVPSSGTTLTSVASLQNYDADSEPNVMDETKTFSSTESLRQLSQQLNGLLSESTSYVNGEGLTSANMKDLESRYQELAVALDSSYLTNKQLSSKIEELKQQNQDTVQQLEKEKQESQQKLAKEQVALREQLQVHIQTIGILVSEKAELHTALAHTQQAARQKAGECEDLAGRLKSSRQRVGELEKTLSAVSTQQKQVEKYNKELTEERDTLRLELFKNNKSNEDLKQHNSELEERLRVLTAENAASQLGVDELQKKLEMSELLLQQFSSGSASTDGDQQFQQALEDRARLETQVAQLTESLRQLQLEREQYTENRKEERSMWQQRMRQMSEQVHTLKEEKERSVSQIRELESSVAELRSQLVEPPGPEPPAGPSEEEQRLQAEAKQLQKEVERLTGQLQAQVQDNESLSRLNREQEERLLQLEREAEVWGEQAEERRRILESMQSDRTTISRAVSQNRELKEQLAELQDGFVRLTNENVEMTSALQSEQHVKKELAKKLGQLQEKLAELTDMMDLKNQEVQGLQQQREQLLSQLQQYAAAWQQVASEKEALHRQFLVHTQLLDQLQHEQMQGKTAEDRARQELQETQERLEATTQQNQQLQAQLSLLALPHGGTEVDQEDKEEEEEAPLPDVTIPEDLDSREAMVAFCNAALASAREEQVRMLGQLREQRAQCRRLVHLAVASQSEPEKVALAPGSGGDSVPVESHQALQVAMEKLQSRFLEVMREKAELKERVDELEHRCIQLSGETDTIGEYIALYQNQRAVLKERHREKEEYISRLAQDKEEMKVKLLELQELVLRLVGERNEWHGRFLAAARSPAEEPPPGTKDAHELGAAMAEQGDLREVSLADSAEPAQGATGLDSAPENPTARQIMQLLREIQNPEERPGLGSNPCIPFFYRADKNDEVKIMVI
;
A
#
# COMPACT_ATOMS: atom_id res chain seq x y z
N MET A 1 0.81 46.27 21.09
CA MET A 1 1.07 44.99 21.78
C MET A 1 2.45 44.50 21.36
N TRP A 2 3.24 43.94 22.27
CA TRP A 2 4.57 43.37 21.94
C TRP A 2 4.44 41.85 21.70
N PRO A 3 5.17 41.27 20.73
CA PRO A 3 5.33 39.81 20.65
C PRO A 3 6.35 39.34 21.71
N HIS A 4 6.04 38.26 22.43
CA HIS A 4 6.99 37.63 23.35
C HIS A 4 7.96 36.69 22.62
N PRO A 5 9.17 36.44 23.16
CA PRO A 5 10.25 35.74 22.47
C PRO A 5 10.11 34.20 22.50
N PHE A 6 10.80 33.55 21.55
CA PHE A 6 10.93 32.09 21.48
C PHE A 6 11.64 31.49 22.72
N PRO A 7 11.31 30.24 23.11
CA PRO A 7 12.02 29.53 24.17
C PRO A 7 13.45 29.15 23.75
N PRO A 8 14.39 29.01 24.70
CA PRO A 8 15.77 28.62 24.40
C PRO A 8 15.87 27.16 23.94
N PRO A 9 16.85 26.80 23.09
CA PRO A 9 17.08 25.43 22.69
C PRO A 9 17.55 24.57 23.88
N CYS A 10 16.99 23.37 24.02
CA CYS A 10 17.37 22.43 25.07
C CYS A 10 18.89 22.11 25.02
N PRO A 11 19.55 21.93 26.19
CA PRO A 11 20.98 21.64 26.22
C PRO A 11 21.28 20.32 25.50
N GLY A 12 22.07 20.40 24.43
CA GLY A 12 22.50 19.23 23.66
C GLY A 12 23.20 18.22 24.55
N MET A 13 22.83 16.93 24.43
CA MET A 13 23.42 15.88 25.26
C MET A 13 24.95 15.89 25.15
N SER A 14 25.63 15.87 26.30
CA SER A 14 27.09 15.87 26.37
C SER A 14 27.68 14.76 25.51
N GLU A 15 28.85 15.03 24.91
CA GLU A 15 29.49 14.08 24.00
C GLU A 15 29.79 12.75 24.68
N GLU A 16 30.12 12.78 25.98
CA GLU A 16 30.27 11.59 26.81
C GLU A 16 28.99 10.75 26.88
N THR A 17 27.80 11.38 26.93
CA THR A 17 26.49 10.70 26.89
C THR A 17 26.21 10.10 25.51
N ARG A 18 26.59 10.81 24.43
CA ARG A 18 26.53 10.32 23.05
C ARG A 18 27.43 9.09 22.87
N GLN A 19 28.67 9.14 23.37
CA GLN A 19 29.62 8.02 23.34
C GLN A 19 29.12 6.82 24.16
N LYS A 20 28.60 7.03 25.38
CA LYS A 20 28.02 5.96 26.22
C LYS A 20 26.83 5.28 25.53
N LYS A 21 25.90 6.04 24.92
CA LYS A 21 24.78 5.47 24.13
C LYS A 21 25.27 4.72 22.88
N LEU A 22 26.28 5.24 22.17
CA LEU A 22 26.82 4.62 20.96
C LEU A 22 27.63 3.34 21.27
N ALA A 23 28.30 3.27 22.43
CA ALA A 23 28.91 2.05 22.95
C ALA A 23 27.86 0.99 23.32
N ALA A 24 26.78 1.39 24.00
CA ALA A 24 25.66 0.49 24.32
C ALA A 24 24.97 -0.05 23.05
N ALA A 25 24.78 0.78 22.02
CA ALA A 25 24.27 0.35 20.72
C ALA A 25 25.20 -0.66 20.03
N LYS A 26 26.52 -0.40 20.02
CA LYS A 26 27.53 -1.35 19.49
C LYS A 26 27.57 -2.67 20.28
N LYS A 27 27.31 -2.66 21.59
CA LYS A 27 27.18 -3.88 22.40
C LYS A 27 25.95 -4.69 22.00
N LYS A 28 24.77 -4.06 21.95
CA LYS A 28 23.52 -4.71 21.51
C LYS A 28 23.60 -5.26 20.08
N LEU A 29 24.27 -4.54 19.16
CA LEU A 29 24.47 -5.00 17.79
C LEU A 29 25.34 -6.28 17.73
N ARG A 30 26.41 -6.35 18.54
CA ARG A 30 27.20 -7.59 18.68
C ARG A 30 26.39 -8.72 19.30
N GLU A 31 25.62 -8.46 20.35
CA GLU A 31 24.75 -9.47 21.00
C GLU A 31 23.67 -10.00 20.05
N PHE A 32 23.15 -9.16 19.14
CA PHE A 32 22.21 -9.57 18.09
C PHE A 32 22.89 -10.41 17.00
N GLN A 33 24.04 -9.96 16.49
CA GLN A 33 24.84 -10.72 15.51
C GLN A 33 25.30 -12.07 16.07
N GLN A 34 25.63 -12.15 17.36
CA GLN A 34 26.08 -13.38 18.02
C GLN A 34 24.94 -14.38 18.29
N LYS A 35 23.68 -13.95 18.25
CA LYS A 35 22.49 -14.82 18.35
C LYS A 35 22.00 -15.37 17.01
N ASN A 36 22.37 -14.75 15.89
CA ASN A 36 21.81 -15.08 14.57
C ASN A 36 22.76 -15.88 13.65
N SER A 37 23.89 -16.40 14.17
CA SER A 37 24.76 -17.31 13.44
C SER A 37 24.35 -18.78 13.67
N PRO A 38 23.96 -19.55 12.63
CA PRO A 38 23.72 -20.98 12.77
C PRO A 38 25.02 -21.73 13.07
N GLY A 39 24.97 -22.76 13.92
CA GLY A 39 26.15 -23.37 14.51
C GLY A 39 26.43 -24.82 14.12
N GLY A 40 27.68 -25.10 13.72
CA GLY A 40 28.33 -26.40 13.82
C GLY A 40 28.81 -27.01 12.48
N PRO A 41 29.75 -27.99 12.52
CA PRO A 41 30.66 -28.38 13.59
C PRO A 41 32.13 -27.93 13.32
N ALA A 42 33.08 -28.31 14.18
CA ALA A 42 34.46 -27.81 14.15
C ALA A 42 35.48 -28.72 13.44
N VAL A 43 36.55 -28.15 12.85
CA VAL A 43 37.87 -28.81 12.73
C VAL A 43 39.05 -27.81 12.60
N VAL A 44 40.07 -28.03 13.44
CA VAL A 44 41.52 -27.69 13.33
C VAL A 44 42.02 -26.40 12.63
N LYS A 45 42.33 -25.39 13.47
CA LYS A 45 43.62 -24.66 13.60
C LYS A 45 44.58 -24.60 12.38
N LYS A 46 44.92 -23.38 11.91
CA LYS A 46 46.32 -22.98 11.59
C LYS A 46 46.57 -21.48 11.83
N LYS A 47 47.85 -21.11 11.96
CA LYS A 47 48.35 -20.02 12.84
C LYS A 47 49.31 -19.09 12.05
N LYS A 48 49.45 -17.81 12.48
CA LYS A 48 50.49 -16.81 12.06
C LYS A 48 50.37 -16.28 10.61
N LYS A 49 50.93 -15.11 10.21
CA LYS A 49 51.77 -14.10 10.92
C LYS A 49 51.55 -12.68 10.33
N LEU A 50 51.98 -11.63 11.05
CA LEU A 50 52.03 -10.22 10.61
C LEU A 50 53.16 -9.93 9.59
N LYS A 51 52.98 -8.88 8.77
CA LYS A 51 53.96 -7.76 8.66
C LYS A 51 53.31 -6.49 8.07
N ASN A 52 53.82 -5.31 8.44
CA ASN A 52 53.48 -3.99 7.86
C ASN A 52 54.35 -3.67 6.64
N GLY A 53 53.92 -2.74 5.76
CA GLY A 53 54.81 -2.12 4.75
C GLY A 53 54.17 -1.20 3.71
N SER A 54 53.95 0.08 4.06
CA SER A 54 53.83 1.31 3.23
C SER A 54 52.93 1.40 1.95
N ASN A 55 52.33 2.59 1.82
CA ASN A 55 51.70 3.19 0.62
C ASN A 55 52.78 3.67 -0.41
N PRO A 56 52.45 4.18 -1.64
CA PRO A 56 51.14 4.71 -2.10
C PRO A 56 50.67 4.47 -3.57
N GLU A 57 49.42 4.91 -3.81
CA GLU A 57 48.86 5.62 -4.99
C GLU A 57 48.50 4.98 -6.36
N THR A 58 47.34 5.46 -6.84
CA THR A 58 46.80 5.58 -8.23
C THR A 58 46.35 4.37 -9.06
N SER A 59 45.07 4.45 -9.45
CA SER A 59 44.47 4.20 -10.77
C SER A 59 44.56 2.83 -11.45
N THR A 60 43.42 2.34 -11.93
CA THR A 60 43.32 1.36 -13.03
C THR A 60 42.03 1.61 -13.81
N ALA A 61 42.11 1.66 -15.13
CA ALA A 61 41.01 1.78 -16.07
C ALA A 61 41.45 1.19 -17.43
N GLY A 62 40.50 0.77 -18.26
CA GLY A 62 40.72 0.44 -19.67
C GLY A 62 41.18 -0.99 -19.95
N ASP A 63 40.50 -1.62 -20.92
CA ASP A 63 40.91 -2.84 -21.61
C ASP A 63 42.07 -2.60 -22.58
N ASP A 64 42.68 -3.70 -23.06
CA ASP A 64 43.26 -3.90 -24.41
C ASP A 64 44.03 -5.26 -24.45
N HIS A 65 44.10 -6.04 -25.54
CA HIS A 65 43.18 -6.26 -26.68
C HIS A 65 43.63 -7.52 -27.47
N SER A 66 42.71 -8.48 -27.76
CA SER A 66 42.76 -9.42 -28.92
C SER A 66 43.96 -10.42 -29.03
N PRO A 67 44.08 -11.30 -30.07
CA PRO A 67 43.10 -11.80 -31.07
C PRO A 67 43.01 -13.36 -31.21
N GLU A 68 42.16 -13.78 -32.17
CA GLU A 68 42.35 -14.88 -33.16
C GLU A 68 41.86 -16.35 -32.95
N ASP A 69 40.95 -16.70 -33.87
CA ASP A 69 40.79 -17.94 -34.66
C ASP A 69 40.18 -19.27 -34.13
N ALA A 70 39.62 -20.02 -35.10
CA ALA A 70 38.91 -21.31 -34.97
C ALA A 70 39.48 -22.33 -35.99
N PRO A 71 38.76 -23.34 -36.54
CA PRO A 71 37.69 -24.22 -36.02
C PRO A 71 38.14 -25.71 -36.02
N LYS A 72 37.22 -26.70 -35.82
CA LYS A 72 37.42 -28.09 -36.33
C LYS A 72 36.18 -28.99 -36.41
N ASP A 73 36.35 -30.06 -37.19
CA ASP A 73 35.30 -30.87 -37.85
C ASP A 73 34.89 -32.20 -37.18
N HIS A 74 34.00 -32.90 -37.89
CA HIS A 74 33.29 -34.15 -37.57
C HIS A 74 34.15 -35.44 -37.49
N ALA A 75 33.51 -36.49 -36.92
CA ALA A 75 33.37 -37.87 -37.46
C ALA A 75 33.99 -39.06 -36.66
N ALA A 76 33.07 -39.92 -36.19
CA ALA A 76 33.06 -41.40 -36.18
C ALA A 76 34.21 -42.24 -35.56
N SER A 77 33.84 -43.12 -34.61
CA SER A 77 34.20 -44.56 -34.58
C SER A 77 33.50 -45.35 -33.45
N ALA A 78 33.36 -46.67 -33.62
CA ALA A 78 32.91 -47.68 -32.65
C ALA A 78 33.43 -49.08 -33.11
N PRO A 79 33.32 -50.20 -32.35
CA PRO A 79 32.96 -50.42 -30.94
C PRO A 79 34.20 -50.91 -30.12
N PRO A 80 34.07 -51.61 -28.97
CA PRO A 80 33.87 -53.08 -28.96
C PRO A 80 32.99 -53.60 -27.79
N SER A 81 33.13 -54.87 -27.37
CA SER A 81 32.13 -55.65 -26.60
C SER A 81 32.64 -56.34 -25.31
N ALA A 82 31.65 -56.83 -24.55
CA ALA A 82 31.64 -58.07 -23.74
C ALA A 82 31.96 -58.08 -22.20
N ALA A 83 31.00 -58.70 -21.48
CA ALA A 83 31.15 -59.68 -20.38
C ALA A 83 31.25 -59.27 -18.88
N TYR A 84 30.82 -60.25 -18.06
CA TYR A 84 31.02 -60.49 -16.60
C TYR A 84 29.98 -60.03 -15.56
N ASP A 85 29.03 -60.94 -15.33
CA ASP A 85 28.59 -61.57 -14.06
C ASP A 85 28.45 -60.82 -12.71
N THR A 86 27.21 -60.86 -12.22
CA THR A 86 26.75 -61.72 -11.11
C THR A 86 27.67 -61.99 -9.90
N VAL A 87 27.37 -61.36 -8.75
CA VAL A 87 27.56 -61.96 -7.40
C VAL A 87 26.42 -61.53 -6.46
N SER A 88 25.93 -62.45 -5.63
CA SER A 88 25.04 -62.23 -4.48
C SER A 88 25.52 -63.07 -3.28
N PRO A 89 25.28 -62.67 -2.02
CA PRO A 89 24.86 -63.69 -1.04
C PRO A 89 23.96 -63.24 0.14
N GLY A 90 23.10 -64.17 0.59
CA GLY A 90 22.73 -64.35 2.02
C GLY A 90 21.29 -63.95 2.45
N GLY A 91 20.56 -64.74 3.27
CA GLY A 91 20.75 -66.16 3.60
C GLY A 91 20.07 -66.70 4.88
N VAL A 92 18.93 -67.41 4.72
CA VAL A 92 18.40 -68.56 5.53
C VAL A 92 18.12 -68.36 7.06
N PRO A 93 17.46 -69.31 7.81
CA PRO A 93 16.94 -70.66 7.46
C PRO A 93 15.48 -71.04 7.87
N SER A 94 15.03 -72.22 7.38
CA SER A 94 13.89 -73.08 7.83
C SER A 94 12.46 -72.62 7.50
N SER A 95 11.39 -73.45 7.44
CA SER A 95 11.16 -74.91 7.26
C SER A 95 9.62 -75.14 7.10
N GLY A 96 9.06 -76.29 6.67
CA GLY A 96 9.61 -77.58 6.20
C GLY A 96 8.53 -78.70 6.14
N THR A 97 8.92 -79.92 5.75
CA THR A 97 8.18 -81.22 5.78
C THR A 97 6.95 -81.44 4.85
N THR A 98 7.21 -82.15 3.75
CA THR A 98 6.44 -83.26 3.09
C THR A 98 4.93 -83.48 3.37
N LEU A 99 4.10 -83.50 2.31
CA LEU A 99 3.24 -84.65 1.92
C LEU A 99 2.56 -84.52 0.52
N THR A 100 1.92 -85.60 0.07
CA THR A 100 1.67 -85.99 -1.34
C THR A 100 0.30 -85.58 -1.94
N SER A 101 0.24 -85.46 -3.29
CA SER A 101 -0.98 -85.50 -4.14
C SER A 101 -1.88 -84.24 -4.09
N VAL A 102 -2.74 -83.92 -5.07
CA VAL A 102 -3.26 -84.64 -6.26
C VAL A 102 -3.12 -83.75 -7.52
N ALA A 103 -3.04 -84.34 -8.71
CA ALA A 103 -3.01 -83.62 -9.99
C ALA A 103 -4.38 -83.55 -10.69
N SER A 104 -4.62 -82.45 -11.43
CA SER A 104 -5.20 -82.48 -12.78
C SER A 104 -5.11 -81.09 -13.43
N LEU A 105 -4.61 -81.02 -14.65
CA LEU A 105 -4.70 -79.83 -15.52
C LEU A 105 -5.87 -79.99 -16.49
N GLN A 106 -6.27 -78.91 -17.17
CA GLN A 106 -7.43 -78.91 -18.06
C GLN A 106 -7.14 -79.60 -19.41
N ASN A 107 -8.22 -80.07 -20.04
CA ASN A 107 -8.23 -80.82 -21.30
C ASN A 107 -7.62 -80.02 -22.48
N TYR A 108 -7.16 -80.76 -23.48
CA TYR A 108 -7.29 -80.39 -24.90
C TYR A 108 -7.87 -81.58 -25.68
N ASP A 109 -8.48 -81.27 -26.82
CA ASP A 109 -9.29 -82.19 -27.62
C ASP A 109 -8.51 -82.96 -28.71
N ALA A 110 -9.24 -83.84 -29.40
CA ALA A 110 -8.99 -84.46 -30.71
C ALA A 110 -8.32 -85.86 -30.81
N ASP A 111 -9.05 -86.72 -31.53
CA ASP A 111 -8.66 -87.87 -32.37
C ASP A 111 -7.63 -88.90 -31.89
N SER A 112 -8.13 -90.09 -31.51
CA SER A 112 -7.64 -91.40 -32.01
C SER A 112 -8.51 -92.58 -31.53
N GLU A 113 -8.91 -93.47 -32.45
CA GLU A 113 -9.04 -94.91 -32.14
C GLU A 113 -7.62 -95.46 -31.80
N PRO A 114 -7.42 -96.42 -30.86
CA PRO A 114 -8.05 -97.75 -30.98
C PRO A 114 -8.26 -98.63 -29.71
N ASN A 115 -9.25 -99.54 -29.80
CA ASN A 115 -9.17 -101.01 -29.58
C ASN A 115 -8.60 -101.67 -28.27
N VAL A 116 -9.20 -102.82 -27.91
CA VAL A 116 -8.84 -103.91 -26.95
C VAL A 116 -8.60 -103.61 -25.46
N MET A 117 -9.49 -104.14 -24.61
CA MET A 117 -9.27 -105.20 -23.57
C MET A 117 -10.47 -105.15 -22.59
N ASP A 118 -11.40 -106.10 -22.55
CA ASP A 118 -11.34 -107.58 -22.38
C ASP A 118 -11.22 -108.01 -20.89
N GLU A 119 -11.66 -109.24 -20.62
CA GLU A 119 -11.74 -109.95 -19.35
C GLU A 119 -12.68 -109.39 -18.25
N THR A 120 -13.91 -109.90 -18.22
CA THR A 120 -14.54 -110.27 -16.93
C THR A 120 -15.36 -111.57 -17.02
N LYS A 121 -14.65 -112.69 -16.83
CA LYS A 121 -15.17 -113.94 -16.24
C LYS A 121 -16.35 -114.63 -16.96
N THR A 122 -16.04 -115.24 -18.10
CA THR A 122 -16.67 -116.51 -18.47
C THR A 122 -16.27 -117.61 -17.48
N PHE A 123 -17.20 -118.07 -16.64
CA PHE A 123 -17.02 -119.27 -15.81
C PHE A 123 -17.93 -120.41 -16.28
N SER A 124 -17.39 -121.63 -16.26
CA SER A 124 -18.06 -122.90 -16.57
C SER A 124 -18.62 -123.09 -18.00
N SER A 125 -17.71 -123.36 -18.95
CA SER A 125 -18.06 -123.97 -20.26
C SER A 125 -17.23 -125.21 -20.61
N THR A 126 -16.15 -125.49 -19.87
CA THR A 126 -15.33 -126.70 -20.04
C THR A 126 -15.90 -127.93 -19.34
N GLU A 127 -16.66 -127.74 -18.25
CA GLU A 127 -17.32 -128.83 -17.53
C GLU A 127 -18.60 -129.31 -18.24
N SER A 128 -19.41 -128.38 -18.78
CA SER A 128 -20.60 -128.72 -19.59
C SER A 128 -20.23 -129.48 -20.88
N LEU A 129 -19.15 -129.10 -21.56
CA LEU A 129 -18.59 -129.88 -22.69
C LEU A 129 -18.13 -131.28 -22.26
N ARG A 130 -17.60 -131.45 -21.04
CA ARG A 130 -17.20 -132.76 -20.50
C ARG A 130 -18.41 -133.63 -20.16
N GLN A 131 -19.46 -133.04 -19.59
CA GLN A 131 -20.73 -133.70 -19.29
C GLN A 131 -21.44 -134.17 -20.57
N LEU A 132 -21.54 -133.29 -21.58
CA LEU A 132 -22.10 -133.65 -22.89
C LEU A 132 -21.29 -134.76 -23.59
N SER A 133 -19.95 -134.73 -23.50
CA SER A 133 -19.08 -135.79 -24.02
C SER A 133 -19.29 -137.15 -23.35
N GLN A 134 -19.58 -137.17 -22.04
CA GLN A 134 -19.93 -138.41 -21.33
C GLN A 134 -21.35 -138.89 -21.68
N GLN A 135 -22.33 -138.00 -21.81
CA GLN A 135 -23.70 -138.35 -22.19
C GLN A 135 -23.80 -138.88 -23.64
N LEU A 136 -23.03 -138.33 -24.59
CA LEU A 136 -22.99 -138.81 -25.97
C LEU A 136 -22.39 -140.21 -26.11
N ASN A 137 -21.38 -140.57 -25.30
CA ASN A 137 -20.83 -141.93 -25.31
C ASN A 137 -21.75 -142.95 -24.61
N GLY A 138 -22.51 -142.54 -23.59
CA GLY A 138 -23.51 -143.41 -22.94
C GLY A 138 -24.63 -143.84 -23.89
N LEU A 139 -25.14 -142.91 -24.71
CA LEU A 139 -26.29 -143.15 -25.60
C LEU A 139 -25.98 -143.96 -26.87
N LEU A 140 -24.71 -144.33 -27.11
CA LEU A 140 -24.29 -145.17 -28.24
C LEU A 140 -24.09 -146.66 -27.87
N SER A 141 -24.31 -147.04 -26.60
CA SER A 141 -23.97 -148.37 -26.10
C SER A 141 -25.16 -149.33 -25.92
N GLU A 142 -26.40 -148.85 -25.88
CA GLU A 142 -27.59 -149.67 -25.56
C GLU A 142 -28.81 -149.40 -26.46
N SER A 143 -28.95 -150.18 -27.54
CA SER A 143 -30.24 -150.73 -28.04
C SER A 143 -30.03 -151.54 -29.32
N THR A 144 -29.91 -152.86 -29.19
CA THR A 144 -29.73 -153.79 -30.32
C THR A 144 -31.05 -154.22 -30.97
N SER A 145 -30.92 -154.88 -32.12
CA SER A 145 -31.85 -155.92 -32.62
C SER A 145 -33.32 -155.55 -32.86
N TYR A 146 -33.60 -155.06 -34.08
CA TYR A 146 -34.76 -155.58 -34.81
C TYR A 146 -34.37 -156.94 -35.41
N VAL A 147 -34.98 -158.03 -34.93
CA VAL A 147 -34.94 -159.35 -35.54
C VAL A 147 -36.36 -159.71 -35.95
N ASN A 148 -36.53 -160.24 -37.16
CA ASN A 148 -37.83 -160.58 -37.73
C ASN A 148 -37.84 -162.06 -38.13
N GLY A 149 -38.70 -162.87 -37.51
CA GLY A 149 -38.73 -164.32 -37.73
C GLY A 149 -39.54 -165.12 -36.69
N GLU A 150 -40.86 -165.24 -36.94
CA GLU A 150 -41.77 -166.34 -36.54
C GLU A 150 -41.97 -166.72 -35.03
N GLY A 151 -43.23 -166.82 -34.57
CA GLY A 151 -43.60 -167.58 -33.34
C GLY A 151 -44.76 -167.03 -32.49
N LEU A 152 -45.59 -167.93 -31.91
CA LEU A 152 -46.84 -167.64 -31.16
C LEU A 152 -46.59 -167.56 -29.62
N THR A 153 -47.50 -167.10 -28.72
CA THR A 153 -48.98 -167.04 -28.78
C THR A 153 -49.63 -165.81 -28.12
N SER A 154 -50.14 -165.87 -26.87
CA SER A 154 -50.97 -164.81 -26.25
C SER A 154 -50.92 -164.80 -24.71
N ALA A 155 -50.45 -163.69 -24.10
CA ALA A 155 -50.46 -163.49 -22.63
C ALA A 155 -50.42 -162.01 -22.15
N ASN A 156 -50.38 -161.02 -23.05
CA ASN A 156 -49.79 -159.68 -22.77
C ASN A 156 -50.62 -158.66 -21.94
N MET A 157 -51.77 -159.00 -21.38
CA MET A 157 -52.79 -157.98 -21.07
C MET A 157 -52.64 -157.23 -19.73
N LYS A 158 -52.06 -157.84 -18.68
CA LYS A 158 -51.98 -157.20 -17.33
C LYS A 158 -50.76 -156.33 -17.09
N ASP A 159 -49.58 -156.74 -17.53
CA ASP A 159 -48.34 -155.96 -17.34
C ASP A 159 -48.39 -154.61 -18.06
N LEU A 160 -49.22 -154.52 -19.11
CA LEU A 160 -49.49 -153.29 -19.83
C LEU A 160 -50.28 -152.28 -18.99
N GLU A 161 -51.22 -152.75 -18.15
CA GLU A 161 -52.09 -151.92 -17.31
C GLU A 161 -51.30 -151.27 -16.16
N SER A 162 -50.45 -152.01 -15.47
CA SER A 162 -49.57 -151.46 -14.41
C SER A 162 -48.62 -150.38 -14.95
N ARG A 163 -48.03 -150.63 -16.13
CA ARG A 163 -47.14 -149.66 -16.79
C ARG A 163 -47.87 -148.37 -17.18
N TYR A 164 -49.13 -148.44 -17.62
CA TYR A 164 -49.92 -147.23 -17.86
C TYR A 164 -50.22 -146.46 -16.58
N GLN A 165 -50.50 -147.13 -15.47
CA GLN A 165 -50.77 -146.48 -14.18
C GLN A 165 -49.51 -145.79 -13.62
N GLU A 166 -48.35 -146.44 -13.68
CA GLU A 166 -47.06 -145.86 -13.27
C GLU A 166 -46.66 -144.69 -14.17
N LEU A 167 -46.86 -144.81 -15.50
CA LEU A 167 -46.61 -143.73 -16.46
C LEU A 167 -47.51 -142.51 -16.19
N ALA A 168 -48.77 -142.72 -15.81
CA ALA A 168 -49.67 -141.63 -15.45
C ALA A 168 -49.20 -140.87 -14.19
N VAL A 169 -48.82 -141.58 -13.12
CA VAL A 169 -48.31 -140.94 -11.88
C VAL A 169 -46.97 -140.24 -12.13
N ALA A 170 -46.09 -140.80 -12.97
CA ALA A 170 -44.86 -140.14 -13.40
C ALA A 170 -45.14 -138.88 -14.24
N LEU A 171 -46.16 -138.91 -15.10
CA LEU A 171 -46.60 -137.77 -15.90
C LEU A 171 -47.20 -136.66 -15.02
N ASP A 172 -48.03 -137.00 -14.03
CA ASP A 172 -48.61 -136.03 -13.08
C ASP A 172 -47.54 -135.38 -12.20
N SER A 173 -46.55 -136.16 -11.73
CA SER A 173 -45.40 -135.66 -10.98
C SER A 173 -44.51 -134.75 -11.85
N SER A 174 -44.26 -135.14 -13.11
CA SER A 174 -43.58 -134.32 -14.10
C SER A 174 -44.36 -133.04 -14.41
N TYR A 175 -45.69 -133.10 -14.50
CA TYR A 175 -46.54 -131.93 -14.72
C TYR A 175 -46.50 -130.96 -13.52
N LEU A 176 -46.57 -131.47 -12.29
CA LEU A 176 -46.51 -130.65 -11.08
C LEU A 176 -45.14 -129.98 -10.91
N THR A 177 -44.05 -130.70 -11.15
CA THR A 177 -42.68 -130.14 -11.09
C THR A 177 -42.42 -129.14 -12.22
N ASN A 178 -42.85 -129.43 -13.46
CA ASN A 178 -42.80 -128.44 -14.55
C ASN A 178 -43.65 -127.19 -14.23
N LYS A 179 -44.81 -127.34 -13.58
CA LYS A 179 -45.64 -126.21 -13.14
C LYS A 179 -44.93 -125.36 -12.06
N GLN A 180 -44.31 -125.99 -11.07
CA GLN A 180 -43.51 -125.30 -10.04
C GLN A 180 -42.29 -124.58 -10.64
N LEU A 181 -41.56 -125.24 -11.54
CA LEU A 181 -40.46 -124.62 -12.28
C LEU A 181 -40.93 -123.45 -13.15
N SER A 182 -42.06 -123.58 -13.85
CA SER A 182 -42.65 -122.50 -14.64
C SER A 182 -43.02 -121.29 -13.76
N SER A 183 -43.65 -121.53 -12.61
CA SER A 183 -43.93 -120.46 -11.63
C SER A 183 -42.64 -119.81 -11.13
N LYS A 184 -41.59 -120.59 -10.81
CA LYS A 184 -40.32 -120.04 -10.34
C LYS A 184 -39.54 -119.28 -11.42
N ILE A 185 -39.64 -119.70 -12.68
CA ILE A 185 -39.10 -118.97 -13.83
C ILE A 185 -39.81 -117.62 -13.99
N GLU A 186 -41.15 -117.59 -13.91
CA GLU A 186 -41.90 -116.34 -14.04
C GLU A 186 -41.68 -115.39 -12.83
N GLU A 187 -41.55 -115.92 -11.61
CA GLU A 187 -41.10 -115.15 -10.43
C GLU A 187 -39.70 -114.54 -10.64
N LEU A 188 -38.72 -115.33 -11.08
CA LEU A 188 -37.35 -114.85 -11.31
C LEU A 188 -37.28 -113.86 -12.46
N LYS A 189 -38.11 -114.03 -13.49
CA LYS A 189 -38.26 -113.11 -14.62
C LYS A 189 -38.86 -111.77 -14.17
N GLN A 190 -39.89 -111.78 -13.34
CA GLN A 190 -40.43 -110.55 -12.74
C GLN A 190 -39.39 -109.88 -11.84
N GLN A 191 -38.69 -110.63 -10.99
CA GLN A 191 -37.62 -110.07 -10.13
C GLN A 191 -36.46 -109.47 -10.93
N ASN A 192 -36.05 -110.08 -12.05
CA ASN A 192 -35.08 -109.48 -12.97
C ASN A 192 -35.65 -108.23 -13.66
N GLN A 193 -36.92 -108.21 -14.02
CA GLN A 193 -37.56 -107.03 -14.62
C GLN A 193 -37.66 -105.86 -13.63
N ASP A 194 -38.02 -106.13 -12.38
CA ASP A 194 -38.10 -105.13 -11.29
C ASP A 194 -36.72 -104.56 -10.94
N THR A 195 -35.69 -105.41 -10.86
CA THR A 195 -34.31 -104.97 -10.59
C THR A 195 -33.70 -104.20 -11.75
N VAL A 196 -33.99 -104.57 -13.00
CA VAL A 196 -33.60 -103.77 -14.18
C VAL A 196 -34.27 -102.39 -14.15
N GLN A 197 -35.57 -102.31 -13.87
CA GLN A 197 -36.28 -101.03 -13.76
C GLN A 197 -35.72 -100.14 -12.64
N GLN A 198 -35.41 -100.71 -11.48
CA GLN A 198 -34.79 -99.96 -10.37
C GLN A 198 -33.37 -99.48 -10.73
N LEU A 199 -32.56 -100.29 -11.42
CA LEU A 199 -31.22 -99.90 -11.88
C LEU A 199 -31.30 -98.80 -12.96
N GLU A 200 -32.23 -98.91 -13.91
CA GLU A 200 -32.48 -97.86 -14.91
C GLU A 200 -32.92 -96.54 -14.25
N LYS A 201 -33.78 -96.62 -13.23
CA LYS A 201 -34.21 -95.45 -12.44
C LYS A 201 -33.04 -94.82 -11.68
N GLU A 202 -32.23 -95.60 -10.97
CA GLU A 202 -31.04 -95.08 -10.25
C GLU A 202 -29.99 -94.49 -11.21
N LYS A 203 -29.84 -95.07 -12.40
CA LYS A 203 -29.04 -94.52 -13.50
C LYS A 203 -29.60 -93.18 -13.99
N GLN A 204 -30.91 -93.06 -14.17
CA GLN A 204 -31.55 -91.79 -14.56
C GLN A 204 -31.44 -90.73 -13.45
N GLU A 205 -31.63 -91.10 -12.18
CA GLU A 205 -31.49 -90.18 -11.04
C GLU A 205 -30.04 -89.69 -10.86
N SER A 206 -29.04 -90.56 -11.01
CA SER A 206 -27.62 -90.19 -10.93
C SER A 206 -27.19 -89.34 -12.12
N GLN A 207 -27.63 -89.66 -13.35
CA GLN A 207 -27.44 -88.79 -14.52
C GLN A 207 -28.09 -87.42 -14.32
N GLN A 208 -29.30 -87.35 -13.73
CA GLN A 208 -29.96 -86.07 -13.45
C GLN A 208 -29.24 -85.25 -12.37
N LYS A 209 -28.65 -85.89 -11.34
CA LYS A 209 -27.82 -85.22 -10.33
C LYS A 209 -26.56 -84.62 -10.97
N LEU A 210 -25.81 -85.43 -11.72
CA LEU A 210 -24.62 -84.98 -12.47
C LEU A 210 -24.94 -83.85 -13.46
N ALA A 211 -26.08 -83.90 -14.14
CA ALA A 211 -26.51 -82.82 -15.04
C ALA A 211 -26.76 -81.50 -14.28
N LYS A 212 -27.41 -81.55 -13.11
CA LYS A 212 -27.64 -80.37 -12.25
C LYS A 212 -26.33 -79.80 -11.69
N GLU A 213 -25.42 -80.67 -11.24
CA GLU A 213 -24.09 -80.28 -10.74
C GLU A 213 -23.25 -79.63 -11.85
N GLN A 214 -23.26 -80.16 -13.08
CA GLN A 214 -22.60 -79.52 -14.22
C GLN A 214 -23.20 -78.15 -14.58
N VAL A 215 -24.52 -77.96 -14.43
CA VAL A 215 -25.15 -76.64 -14.66
C VAL A 215 -24.69 -75.65 -13.59
N ALA A 216 -24.77 -76.01 -12.30
CA ALA A 216 -24.31 -75.16 -11.20
C ALA A 216 -22.81 -74.79 -11.31
N LEU A 217 -21.95 -75.72 -11.74
CA LEU A 217 -20.54 -75.44 -11.98
C LEU A 217 -20.31 -74.51 -13.19
N ARG A 218 -21.12 -74.61 -14.25
CA ARG A 218 -21.08 -73.66 -15.39
C ARG A 218 -21.57 -72.27 -14.97
N GLU A 219 -22.61 -72.17 -14.16
CA GLU A 219 -23.10 -70.91 -13.61
C GLU A 219 -22.05 -70.25 -12.70
N GLN A 220 -21.42 -71.01 -11.80
CA GLN A 220 -20.33 -70.51 -10.95
C GLN A 220 -19.12 -70.04 -11.78
N LEU A 221 -18.72 -70.80 -12.81
CA LEU A 221 -17.65 -70.40 -13.72
C LEU A 221 -18.00 -69.10 -14.47
N GLN A 222 -19.24 -68.96 -14.94
CA GLN A 222 -19.72 -67.76 -15.62
C GLN A 222 -19.67 -66.52 -14.70
N VAL A 223 -20.08 -66.67 -13.44
CA VAL A 223 -19.96 -65.59 -12.42
C VAL A 223 -18.49 -65.24 -12.17
N HIS A 224 -17.60 -66.23 -12.06
CA HIS A 224 -16.16 -65.95 -11.90
C HIS A 224 -15.56 -65.24 -13.12
N ILE A 225 -15.93 -65.61 -14.34
CA ILE A 225 -15.51 -64.92 -15.57
C ILE A 225 -15.99 -63.46 -15.57
N GLN A 226 -17.24 -63.21 -15.19
CA GLN A 226 -17.78 -61.85 -15.06
C GLN A 226 -17.03 -61.03 -14.01
N THR A 227 -16.80 -61.58 -12.82
CA THR A 227 -16.05 -60.91 -11.74
C THR A 227 -14.60 -60.60 -12.16
N ILE A 228 -13.92 -61.53 -12.83
CA ILE A 228 -12.57 -61.29 -13.38
C ILE A 228 -12.61 -60.19 -14.45
N GLY A 229 -13.63 -60.18 -15.32
CA GLY A 229 -13.83 -59.13 -16.32
C GLY A 229 -13.95 -57.75 -15.69
N ILE A 230 -14.80 -57.60 -14.67
CA ILE A 230 -15.00 -56.34 -13.91
C ILE A 230 -13.69 -55.88 -13.27
N LEU A 231 -12.99 -56.77 -12.55
CA LEU A 231 -11.71 -56.44 -11.90
C LEU A 231 -10.61 -56.07 -12.92
N VAL A 232 -10.65 -56.62 -14.14
CA VAL A 232 -9.71 -56.26 -15.21
C VAL A 232 -10.05 -54.89 -15.81
N SER A 233 -11.33 -54.56 -16.02
CA SER A 233 -11.73 -53.20 -16.44
C SER A 233 -11.42 -52.15 -15.37
N GLU A 234 -11.79 -52.39 -14.10
CA GLU A 234 -11.47 -51.48 -12.99
C GLU A 234 -9.96 -51.26 -12.86
N LYS A 235 -9.15 -52.32 -12.97
CA LYS A 235 -7.69 -52.21 -12.97
C LYS A 235 -7.17 -51.38 -14.15
N ALA A 236 -7.75 -51.53 -15.35
CA ALA A 236 -7.36 -50.76 -16.52
C ALA A 236 -7.73 -49.27 -16.38
N GLU A 237 -8.94 -48.97 -15.90
CA GLU A 237 -9.43 -47.61 -15.64
C GLU A 237 -8.63 -46.91 -14.54
N LEU A 238 -8.33 -47.61 -13.43
CA LEU A 238 -7.44 -47.07 -12.38
C LEU A 238 -6.01 -46.85 -12.90
N HIS A 239 -5.52 -47.68 -13.84
CA HIS A 239 -4.20 -47.51 -14.42
C HIS A 239 -4.13 -46.31 -15.39
N THR A 240 -5.15 -46.08 -16.22
CA THR A 240 -5.22 -44.89 -17.07
C THR A 240 -5.42 -43.63 -16.24
N ALA A 241 -6.28 -43.65 -15.22
CA ALA A 241 -6.45 -42.54 -14.27
C ALA A 241 -5.14 -42.20 -13.54
N LEU A 242 -4.36 -43.21 -13.12
CA LEU A 242 -3.04 -43.00 -12.53
C LEU A 242 -2.05 -42.40 -13.54
N ALA A 243 -2.05 -42.85 -14.80
CA ALA A 243 -1.20 -42.29 -15.84
C ALA A 243 -1.55 -40.82 -16.16
N HIS A 244 -2.83 -40.49 -16.29
CA HIS A 244 -3.31 -39.13 -16.51
C HIS A 244 -2.98 -38.19 -15.34
N THR A 245 -3.20 -38.63 -14.09
CA THR A 245 -2.87 -37.82 -12.90
C THR A 245 -1.36 -37.63 -12.73
N GLN A 246 -0.54 -38.64 -13.00
CA GLN A 246 0.92 -38.47 -13.05
C GLN A 246 1.37 -37.49 -14.14
N GLN A 247 0.74 -37.53 -15.33
CA GLN A 247 1.10 -36.62 -16.41
C GLN A 247 0.68 -35.17 -16.13
N ALA A 248 -0.50 -34.96 -15.56
CA ALA A 248 -0.95 -33.66 -15.08
C ALA A 248 -0.02 -33.10 -13.97
N ALA A 249 0.45 -33.95 -13.06
CA ALA A 249 1.43 -33.56 -12.05
C ALA A 249 2.78 -33.15 -12.65
N ARG A 250 3.27 -33.84 -13.69
CA ARG A 250 4.49 -33.44 -14.43
C ARG A 250 4.32 -32.11 -15.16
N GLN A 251 3.18 -31.90 -15.82
CA GLN A 251 2.86 -30.62 -16.48
C GLN A 251 2.84 -29.47 -15.46
N LYS A 252 2.16 -29.65 -14.32
CA LYS A 252 2.11 -28.64 -13.25
C LYS A 252 3.46 -28.40 -12.56
N ALA A 253 4.35 -29.39 -12.50
CA ALA A 253 5.74 -29.20 -12.07
C ALA A 253 6.50 -28.28 -13.05
N GLY A 254 6.41 -28.54 -14.36
CA GLY A 254 7.01 -27.70 -15.40
C GLY A 254 6.49 -26.25 -15.37
N GLU A 255 5.17 -26.07 -15.26
CA GLU A 255 4.56 -24.74 -15.08
C GLU A 255 5.10 -24.00 -13.85
N CYS A 256 5.36 -24.71 -12.75
CA CYS A 256 5.95 -24.11 -11.55
C CYS A 256 7.43 -23.73 -11.74
N GLU A 257 8.20 -24.52 -12.49
CA GLU A 257 9.59 -24.21 -12.85
C GLU A 257 9.67 -23.00 -13.79
N ASP A 258 8.80 -22.90 -14.80
CA ASP A 258 8.67 -21.75 -15.68
C ASP A 258 8.27 -20.47 -14.91
N LEU A 259 7.29 -20.57 -14.00
CA LEU A 259 6.90 -19.45 -13.15
C LEU A 259 8.02 -19.04 -12.19
N ALA A 260 8.78 -19.98 -11.63
CA ALA A 260 9.96 -19.69 -10.83
C ALA A 260 11.08 -19.01 -11.64
N GLY A 261 11.29 -19.44 -12.89
CA GLY A 261 12.20 -18.81 -13.85
C GLY A 261 11.79 -17.36 -14.15
N ARG A 262 10.52 -17.13 -14.52
CA ARG A 262 9.96 -15.79 -14.74
C ARG A 262 10.07 -14.90 -13.51
N LEU A 263 9.80 -15.43 -12.32
CA LEU A 263 9.97 -14.71 -11.04
C LEU A 263 11.43 -14.34 -10.76
N LYS A 264 12.39 -15.24 -11.06
CA LYS A 264 13.83 -14.97 -10.93
C LYS A 264 14.28 -13.85 -11.87
N SER A 265 13.88 -13.90 -13.15
CA SER A 265 14.18 -12.85 -14.13
C SER A 265 13.55 -11.50 -13.76
N SER A 266 12.31 -11.51 -13.26
CA SER A 266 11.64 -10.30 -12.75
C SER A 266 12.38 -9.70 -11.55
N ARG A 267 12.83 -10.52 -10.58
CA ARG A 267 13.64 -10.07 -9.43
C ARG A 267 14.99 -9.51 -9.86
N GLN A 268 15.66 -10.11 -10.85
CA GLN A 268 16.88 -9.55 -11.42
C GLN A 268 16.60 -8.17 -12.04
N ARG A 269 15.52 -8.05 -12.83
CA ARG A 269 15.16 -6.79 -13.49
C ARG A 269 14.82 -5.68 -12.49
N VAL A 270 14.16 -6.00 -11.38
CA VAL A 270 13.96 -5.05 -10.27
C VAL A 270 15.30 -4.61 -9.69
N GLY A 271 16.23 -5.53 -9.40
CA GLY A 271 17.57 -5.18 -8.89
C GLY A 271 18.46 -4.41 -9.88
N GLU A 272 18.22 -4.53 -11.20
CA GLU A 272 18.80 -3.65 -12.22
C GLU A 272 18.20 -2.24 -12.16
N LEU A 273 16.86 -2.15 -12.09
CA LEU A 273 16.14 -0.87 -12.01
C LEU A 273 16.51 -0.10 -10.73
N GLU A 274 16.59 -0.77 -9.58
CA GLU A 274 17.07 -0.20 -8.30
C GLU A 274 18.49 0.40 -8.44
N LYS A 275 19.41 -0.30 -9.12
CA LYS A 275 20.74 0.25 -9.41
C LYS A 275 20.66 1.49 -10.28
N THR A 276 19.90 1.47 -11.39
CA THR A 276 19.75 2.66 -12.25
C THR A 276 19.11 3.83 -11.52
N LEU A 277 18.10 3.59 -10.68
CA LEU A 277 17.46 4.61 -9.84
C LEU A 277 18.44 5.19 -8.83
N SER A 278 19.30 4.36 -8.22
CA SER A 278 20.35 4.84 -7.31
C SER A 278 21.37 5.73 -8.04
N ALA A 279 21.78 5.34 -9.25
CA ALA A 279 22.70 6.10 -10.09
C ALA A 279 22.11 7.45 -10.54
N VAL A 280 20.85 7.44 -10.99
CA VAL A 280 20.10 8.67 -11.33
C VAL A 280 19.93 9.57 -10.10
N SER A 281 19.66 9.01 -8.91
CA SER A 281 19.60 9.80 -7.67
C SER A 281 20.94 10.44 -7.29
N THR A 282 22.07 9.77 -7.53
CA THR A 282 23.40 10.38 -7.36
C THR A 282 23.70 11.43 -8.42
N GLN A 283 23.34 11.19 -9.68
CA GLN A 283 23.47 12.15 -10.78
C GLN A 283 22.67 13.43 -10.50
N GLN A 284 21.40 13.28 -10.08
CA GLN A 284 20.54 14.39 -9.68
C GLN A 284 21.17 15.21 -8.55
N LYS A 285 21.64 14.58 -7.48
CA LYS A 285 22.30 15.27 -6.35
C LYS A 285 23.59 16.00 -6.76
N GLN A 286 24.27 15.57 -7.81
CA GLN A 286 25.44 16.25 -8.36
C GLN A 286 25.03 17.44 -9.24
N VAL A 287 23.99 17.29 -10.07
CA VAL A 287 23.39 18.39 -10.84
C VAL A 287 22.77 19.46 -9.92
N GLU A 288 22.16 19.08 -8.80
CA GLU A 288 21.63 20.00 -7.78
C GLU A 288 22.72 20.78 -7.05
N LYS A 289 23.93 20.22 -6.88
CA LYS A 289 25.10 20.96 -6.37
C LYS A 289 25.62 21.95 -7.40
N TYR A 290 25.85 21.48 -8.62
CA TYR A 290 26.35 22.33 -9.72
C TYR A 290 25.41 23.50 -10.03
N ASN A 291 24.09 23.30 -9.95
CA ASN A 291 23.13 24.40 -10.08
C ASN A 291 23.22 25.41 -8.92
N LYS A 292 23.52 24.97 -7.68
CA LYS A 292 23.74 25.90 -6.55
C LYS A 292 25.01 26.71 -6.74
N GLU A 293 26.10 26.04 -7.08
CA GLU A 293 27.40 26.64 -7.43
C GLU A 293 27.21 27.72 -8.52
N LEU A 294 26.51 27.40 -9.62
CA LEU A 294 26.16 28.36 -10.68
C LEU A 294 25.27 29.53 -10.19
N THR A 295 24.34 29.30 -9.25
CA THR A 295 23.54 30.42 -8.69
C THR A 295 24.35 31.31 -7.76
N GLU A 296 25.31 30.76 -7.01
CA GLU A 296 26.21 31.48 -6.13
C GLU A 296 27.22 32.31 -6.95
N GLU A 297 27.78 31.76 -8.03
CA GLU A 297 28.58 32.48 -9.02
C GLU A 297 27.79 33.62 -9.68
N ARG A 298 26.58 33.34 -10.18
CA ARG A 298 25.69 34.33 -10.80
C ARG A 298 25.39 35.51 -9.87
N ASP A 299 25.09 35.23 -8.61
CA ASP A 299 24.73 36.29 -7.65
C ASP A 299 25.96 37.03 -7.11
N THR A 300 27.13 36.39 -7.09
CA THR A 300 28.43 37.05 -6.87
C THR A 300 28.74 38.02 -8.01
N LEU A 301 28.64 37.58 -9.27
CA LEU A 301 28.84 38.43 -10.46
C LEU A 301 27.84 39.59 -10.52
N ARG A 302 26.58 39.39 -10.13
CA ARG A 302 25.58 40.47 -9.99
C ARG A 302 26.00 41.50 -8.94
N LEU A 303 26.53 41.06 -7.80
CA LEU A 303 27.03 41.96 -6.75
C LEU A 303 28.27 42.74 -7.20
N GLU A 304 29.15 42.12 -7.99
CA GLU A 304 30.30 42.80 -8.61
C GLU A 304 29.88 43.81 -9.67
N LEU A 305 28.93 43.46 -10.55
CA LEU A 305 28.34 44.40 -11.51
C LEU A 305 27.66 45.59 -10.80
N PHE A 306 26.98 45.36 -9.68
CA PHE A 306 26.40 46.46 -8.88
C PHE A 306 27.49 47.37 -8.27
N LYS A 307 28.56 46.80 -7.70
CA LYS A 307 29.70 47.57 -7.18
C LYS A 307 30.38 48.38 -8.29
N ASN A 308 30.62 47.78 -9.45
CA ASN A 308 31.26 48.41 -10.60
C ASN A 308 30.39 49.50 -11.25
N ASN A 309 29.06 49.30 -11.29
CA ASN A 309 28.15 50.38 -11.71
C ASN A 309 28.18 51.53 -10.71
N LYS A 310 28.18 51.26 -9.39
CA LYS A 310 28.27 52.34 -8.40
C LYS A 310 29.58 53.13 -8.53
N SER A 311 30.73 52.45 -8.59
CA SER A 311 32.02 53.15 -8.73
C SER A 311 32.14 53.90 -10.06
N ASN A 312 31.45 53.46 -11.12
CA ASN A 312 31.33 54.19 -12.38
C ASN A 312 30.49 55.47 -12.23
N GLU A 313 29.35 55.44 -11.52
CA GLU A 313 28.60 56.67 -11.21
C GLU A 313 29.39 57.61 -10.28
N ASP A 314 30.06 57.10 -9.24
CA ASP A 314 30.93 57.87 -8.35
C ASP A 314 32.07 58.56 -9.16
N LEU A 315 32.68 57.84 -10.13
CA LEU A 315 33.70 58.38 -11.04
C LEU A 315 33.14 59.40 -12.05
N LYS A 316 31.93 59.19 -12.57
CA LYS A 316 31.26 60.18 -13.44
C LYS A 316 31.01 61.48 -12.68
N GLN A 317 30.52 61.41 -11.44
CA GLN A 317 30.32 62.59 -10.62
C GLN A 317 31.64 63.35 -10.42
N HIS A 318 32.72 62.66 -10.05
CA HIS A 318 34.04 63.30 -9.92
C HIS A 318 34.57 63.89 -11.23
N ASN A 319 34.32 63.26 -12.38
CA ASN A 319 34.67 63.85 -13.68
C ASN A 319 33.87 65.14 -13.93
N SER A 320 32.55 65.15 -13.67
CA SER A 320 31.73 66.37 -13.78
C SER A 320 32.16 67.46 -12.80
N GLU A 321 32.55 67.12 -11.57
CA GLU A 321 33.13 68.06 -10.59
C GLU A 321 34.46 68.65 -11.07
N LEU A 322 35.31 67.87 -11.73
CA LEU A 322 36.58 68.34 -12.31
C LEU A 322 36.35 69.19 -13.56
N GLU A 323 35.41 68.83 -14.43
CA GLU A 323 34.99 69.64 -15.58
C GLU A 323 34.42 71.00 -15.14
N GLU A 324 33.63 71.03 -14.07
CA GLU A 324 33.12 72.27 -13.47
C GLU A 324 34.26 73.13 -12.93
N ARG A 325 35.18 72.56 -12.15
CA ARG A 325 36.36 73.29 -11.62
C ARG A 325 37.25 73.84 -12.73
N LEU A 326 37.46 73.09 -13.81
CA LEU A 326 38.20 73.57 -14.99
C LEU A 326 37.48 74.73 -15.69
N ARG A 327 36.13 74.71 -15.74
CA ARG A 327 35.34 75.82 -16.31
C ARG A 327 35.38 77.07 -15.43
N VAL A 328 35.37 76.92 -14.11
CA VAL A 328 35.55 78.03 -13.17
C VAL A 328 36.96 78.62 -13.29
N LEU A 329 38.01 77.78 -13.20
CA LEU A 329 39.39 78.24 -13.30
C LEU A 329 39.72 78.91 -14.65
N THR A 330 39.13 78.46 -15.75
CA THR A 330 39.31 79.12 -17.06
C THR A 330 38.57 80.46 -17.14
N ALA A 331 37.40 80.60 -16.51
CA ALA A 331 36.71 81.88 -16.38
C ALA A 331 37.44 82.86 -15.45
N GLU A 332 37.96 82.40 -14.31
CA GLU A 332 38.79 83.18 -13.38
C GLU A 332 40.10 83.64 -14.02
N ASN A 333 40.75 82.79 -14.82
CA ASN A 333 41.95 83.16 -15.57
C ASN A 333 41.64 84.20 -16.66
N ALA A 334 40.52 84.07 -17.38
CA ALA A 334 40.08 85.06 -18.35
C ALA A 334 39.73 86.42 -17.69
N ALA A 335 39.08 86.41 -16.53
CA ALA A 335 38.82 87.63 -15.74
C ALA A 335 40.12 88.25 -15.21
N SER A 336 41.08 87.41 -14.77
CA SER A 336 42.41 87.86 -14.32
C SER A 336 43.20 88.50 -15.47
N GLN A 337 43.15 87.94 -16.68
CA GLN A 337 43.77 88.53 -17.87
C GLN A 337 43.15 89.91 -18.18
N LEU A 338 41.82 90.05 -18.15
CA LEU A 338 41.17 91.36 -18.32
C LEU A 338 41.60 92.38 -17.23
N GLY A 339 41.79 91.91 -15.99
CA GLY A 339 42.34 92.72 -14.89
C GLY A 339 43.79 93.15 -15.12
N VAL A 340 44.64 92.25 -15.64
CA VAL A 340 46.02 92.56 -16.05
C VAL A 340 46.02 93.57 -17.21
N ASP A 341 45.17 93.38 -18.21
CA ASP A 341 45.03 94.30 -19.34
C ASP A 341 44.55 95.70 -18.89
N GLU A 342 43.76 95.81 -17.82
CA GLU A 342 43.34 97.10 -17.24
C GLU A 342 44.45 97.72 -16.37
N LEU A 343 45.14 96.90 -15.57
CA LEU A 343 46.28 97.33 -14.77
C LEU A 343 47.45 97.79 -15.64
N GLN A 344 47.68 97.18 -16.80
CA GLN A 344 48.70 97.61 -17.76
C GLN A 344 48.37 99.00 -18.33
N LYS A 345 47.11 99.24 -18.73
CA LYS A 345 46.66 100.59 -19.18
C LYS A 345 46.79 101.65 -18.07
N LYS A 346 46.58 101.26 -16.80
CA LYS A 346 46.81 102.12 -15.64
C LYS A 346 48.30 102.33 -15.37
N LEU A 347 49.15 101.32 -15.57
CA LEU A 347 50.61 101.42 -15.46
C LEU A 347 51.13 102.40 -16.50
N GLU A 348 50.81 102.21 -17.78
CA GLU A 348 51.15 103.10 -18.91
C GLU A 348 50.73 104.56 -18.61
N MET A 349 49.52 104.78 -18.07
CA MET A 349 49.06 106.10 -17.62
C MET A 349 49.86 106.63 -16.41
N SER A 350 50.23 105.78 -15.45
CA SER A 350 50.98 106.16 -14.26
C SER A 350 52.47 106.40 -14.53
N GLU A 351 53.07 105.74 -15.52
CA GLU A 351 54.42 106.02 -16.02
C GLU A 351 54.44 107.37 -16.73
N LEU A 352 53.37 107.70 -17.47
CA LEU A 352 53.17 109.01 -18.11
C LEU A 352 52.99 110.12 -17.06
N LEU A 353 52.38 109.83 -15.90
CA LEU A 353 52.37 110.72 -14.73
C LEU A 353 53.72 110.76 -14.00
N LEU A 354 54.43 109.64 -13.86
CA LEU A 354 55.75 109.59 -13.22
C LEU A 354 56.83 110.29 -14.04
N GLN A 355 56.71 110.36 -15.37
CA GLN A 355 57.51 111.27 -16.19
C GLN A 355 57.27 112.75 -15.83
N GLN A 356 56.05 113.11 -15.38
CA GLN A 356 55.76 114.47 -14.89
C GLN A 356 56.29 114.65 -13.45
N PHE A 357 56.09 113.68 -12.57
CA PHE A 357 56.50 113.75 -11.15
C PHE A 357 58.00 113.51 -10.88
N SER A 358 58.74 112.91 -11.81
CA SER A 358 60.22 112.84 -11.77
C SER A 358 60.89 114.23 -11.77
N SER A 359 60.09 115.30 -11.93
CA SER A 359 60.48 116.69 -11.77
C SER A 359 60.58 117.18 -10.31
N GLY A 360 60.17 116.43 -9.27
CA GLY A 360 60.04 117.04 -7.93
C GLY A 360 59.94 116.18 -6.67
N SER A 361 61.09 115.99 -6.01
CA SER A 361 61.29 115.92 -4.53
C SER A 361 60.74 114.72 -3.72
N ALA A 362 61.33 114.49 -2.54
CA ALA A 362 61.15 113.30 -1.70
C ALA A 362 60.49 113.59 -0.34
N SER A 363 60.01 112.54 0.35
CA SER A 363 59.53 112.60 1.74
C SER A 363 59.84 111.31 2.51
N THR A 364 59.78 111.37 3.85
CA THR A 364 60.23 110.33 4.80
C THR A 364 59.33 109.09 4.91
N ASP A 365 58.23 109.04 4.17
CA ASP A 365 57.26 107.94 4.16
C ASP A 365 57.87 106.63 3.58
N GLY A 366 58.83 106.76 2.67
CA GLY A 366 59.47 105.64 1.98
C GLY A 366 60.23 104.66 2.88
N ASP A 367 60.82 105.11 4.00
CA ASP A 367 61.66 104.24 4.84
C ASP A 367 60.84 103.19 5.62
N GLN A 368 59.66 103.57 6.12
CA GLN A 368 58.76 102.62 6.79
C GLN A 368 58.15 101.64 5.78
N GLN A 369 57.75 102.13 4.60
CA GLN A 369 57.22 101.30 3.52
C GLN A 369 58.27 100.30 3.02
N PHE A 370 59.54 100.72 2.90
CA PHE A 370 60.65 99.84 2.54
C PHE A 370 60.88 98.73 3.57
N GLN A 371 60.84 99.06 4.87
CA GLN A 371 61.08 98.07 5.92
C GLN A 371 59.92 97.07 6.06
N GLN A 372 58.67 97.50 5.89
CA GLN A 372 57.54 96.58 5.83
C GLN A 372 57.57 95.69 4.57
N ALA A 373 57.97 96.24 3.42
CA ALA A 373 58.16 95.47 2.19
C ALA A 373 59.24 94.37 2.35
N LEU A 374 60.26 94.55 3.18
CA LEU A 374 61.24 93.50 3.50
C LEU A 374 60.65 92.35 4.33
N GLU A 375 59.78 92.63 5.30
CA GLU A 375 59.10 91.57 6.07
C GLU A 375 58.15 90.76 5.18
N ASP A 376 57.37 91.44 4.34
CA ASP A 376 56.44 90.78 3.41
C ASP A 376 57.21 90.02 2.31
N ARG A 377 58.40 90.50 1.88
CA ARG A 377 59.30 89.73 1.01
C ARG A 377 59.73 88.41 1.66
N ALA A 378 60.10 88.40 2.94
CA ALA A 378 60.49 87.18 3.66
C ALA A 378 59.31 86.20 3.88
N ARG A 379 58.09 86.73 4.07
CA ARG A 379 56.85 85.92 4.10
C ARG A 379 56.55 85.30 2.74
N LEU A 380 56.73 86.04 1.65
CA LEU A 380 56.57 85.53 0.29
C LEU A 380 57.65 84.51 -0.08
N GLU A 381 58.91 84.74 0.29
CA GLU A 381 60.01 83.78 0.08
C GLU A 381 59.74 82.43 0.76
N THR A 382 59.22 82.43 1.99
CA THR A 382 58.87 81.20 2.71
C THR A 382 57.65 80.49 2.12
N GLN A 383 56.64 81.23 1.63
CA GLN A 383 55.52 80.65 0.88
C GLN A 383 55.96 80.06 -0.47
N VAL A 384 56.82 80.75 -1.22
CA VAL A 384 57.38 80.27 -2.48
C VAL A 384 58.22 79.01 -2.27
N ALA A 385 58.99 78.92 -1.19
CA ALA A 385 59.73 77.70 -0.84
C ALA A 385 58.80 76.52 -0.56
N GLN A 386 57.71 76.73 0.20
CA GLN A 386 56.71 75.69 0.48
C GLN A 386 55.99 75.22 -0.79
N LEU A 387 55.57 76.16 -1.64
CA LEU A 387 54.96 75.85 -2.94
C LEU A 387 55.92 75.08 -3.86
N THR A 388 57.20 75.47 -3.89
CA THR A 388 58.24 74.81 -4.70
C THR A 388 58.45 73.35 -4.26
N GLU A 389 58.50 73.08 -2.95
CA GLU A 389 58.61 71.71 -2.44
C GLU A 389 57.35 70.87 -2.71
N SER A 390 56.15 71.45 -2.59
CA SER A 390 54.90 70.76 -2.96
C SER A 390 54.84 70.42 -4.46
N LEU A 391 55.31 71.33 -5.31
CA LEU A 391 55.42 71.11 -6.76
C LEU A 391 56.42 69.99 -7.07
N ARG A 392 57.56 69.95 -6.37
CA ARG A 392 58.57 68.89 -6.50
C ARG A 392 58.04 67.51 -6.09
N GLN A 393 57.20 67.45 -5.06
CA GLN A 393 56.54 66.21 -4.63
C GLN A 393 55.53 65.72 -5.68
N LEU A 394 54.65 66.61 -6.18
CA LEU A 394 53.69 66.28 -7.24
C LEU A 394 54.38 65.88 -8.56
N GLN A 395 55.54 66.46 -8.88
CA GLN A 395 56.35 66.05 -10.03
C GLN A 395 56.87 64.60 -9.87
N LEU A 396 57.39 64.25 -8.69
CA LEU A 396 57.89 62.91 -8.38
C LEU A 396 56.77 61.86 -8.41
N GLU A 397 55.62 62.14 -7.81
CA GLU A 397 54.44 61.27 -7.86
C GLU A 397 53.98 61.03 -9.30
N ARG A 398 53.83 62.11 -10.09
CA ARG A 398 53.48 62.03 -11.52
C ARG A 398 54.48 61.16 -12.29
N GLU A 399 55.78 61.33 -12.05
CA GLU A 399 56.82 60.54 -12.72
C GLU A 399 56.72 59.06 -12.35
N GLN A 400 56.54 58.73 -11.07
CA GLN A 400 56.27 57.36 -10.61
C GLN A 400 55.01 56.76 -11.27
N TYR A 401 53.89 57.50 -11.33
CA TYR A 401 52.70 57.05 -12.04
C TYR A 401 52.96 56.82 -13.54
N THR A 402 53.77 57.66 -14.20
CA THR A 402 54.10 57.43 -15.62
C THR A 402 54.98 56.20 -15.83
N GLU A 403 55.86 55.86 -14.89
CA GLU A 403 56.72 54.66 -14.99
C GLU A 403 55.91 53.38 -14.74
N ASN A 404 55.10 53.33 -13.68
CA ASN A 404 54.17 52.21 -13.43
C ASN A 404 53.28 51.95 -14.67
N ARG A 405 52.78 53.02 -15.31
CA ARG A 405 52.01 52.91 -16.56
C ARG A 405 52.85 52.44 -17.77
N LYS A 406 54.17 52.61 -17.81
CA LYS A 406 55.05 52.02 -18.84
C LYS A 406 55.26 50.52 -18.57
N GLU A 407 55.48 50.13 -17.32
CA GLU A 407 55.64 48.73 -16.90
C GLU A 407 54.38 47.90 -17.16
N GLU A 408 53.20 48.42 -16.84
CA GLU A 408 51.92 47.81 -17.24
C GLU A 408 51.84 47.60 -18.75
N ARG A 409 52.20 48.63 -19.53
CA ARG A 409 52.17 48.56 -21.01
C ARG A 409 53.18 47.55 -21.57
N SER A 410 54.39 47.44 -21.01
CA SER A 410 55.38 46.46 -21.47
C SER A 410 54.96 45.02 -21.12
N MET A 411 54.41 44.78 -19.93
CA MET A 411 53.84 43.49 -19.56
C MET A 411 52.69 43.06 -20.48
N TRP A 412 51.76 43.97 -20.79
CA TRP A 412 50.65 43.67 -21.70
C TRP A 412 51.12 43.47 -23.15
N GLN A 413 52.10 44.24 -23.63
CA GLN A 413 52.73 44.04 -24.94
C GLN A 413 53.47 42.70 -25.03
N GLN A 414 54.14 42.25 -23.96
CA GLN A 414 54.80 40.95 -23.92
C GLN A 414 53.80 39.80 -23.97
N ARG A 415 52.73 39.85 -23.15
CA ARG A 415 51.64 38.85 -23.19
C ARG A 415 50.96 38.79 -24.56
N MET A 416 50.67 39.95 -25.16
CA MET A 416 50.09 40.03 -26.51
C MET A 416 51.02 39.40 -27.55
N ARG A 417 52.34 39.63 -27.46
CA ARG A 417 53.32 39.02 -28.36
C ARG A 417 53.34 37.50 -28.21
N GLN A 418 53.42 36.98 -26.98
CA GLN A 418 53.39 35.54 -26.71
C GLN A 418 52.13 34.86 -27.26
N MET A 419 50.95 35.48 -27.09
CA MET A 419 49.72 34.97 -27.69
C MET A 419 49.75 35.03 -29.23
N SER A 420 50.31 36.08 -29.82
CA SER A 420 50.45 36.18 -31.29
C SER A 420 51.42 35.17 -31.87
N GLU A 421 52.50 34.84 -31.15
CA GLU A 421 53.47 33.80 -31.52
C GLU A 421 52.81 32.40 -31.49
N GLN A 422 52.03 32.09 -30.45
CA GLN A 422 51.26 30.83 -30.37
C GLN A 422 50.20 30.71 -31.48
N VAL A 423 49.49 31.80 -31.79
CA VAL A 423 48.53 31.82 -32.92
C VAL A 423 49.25 31.65 -34.26
N HIS A 424 50.47 32.17 -34.40
CA HIS A 424 51.27 32.00 -35.60
C HIS A 424 51.75 30.55 -35.78
N THR A 425 52.26 29.88 -34.74
CA THR A 425 52.70 28.47 -34.85
C THR A 425 51.55 27.54 -35.19
N LEU A 426 50.40 27.68 -34.53
CA LEU A 426 49.18 26.92 -34.82
C LEU A 426 48.68 27.15 -36.26
N LYS A 427 48.85 28.37 -36.79
CA LYS A 427 48.53 28.67 -38.20
C LYS A 427 49.47 27.93 -39.16
N GLU A 428 50.78 27.94 -38.91
CA GLU A 428 51.74 27.22 -39.76
C GLU A 428 51.52 25.70 -39.73
N GLU A 429 51.21 25.13 -38.55
CA GLU A 429 50.88 23.71 -38.40
C GLU A 429 49.66 23.34 -39.25
N LYS A 430 48.59 24.15 -39.19
CA LYS A 430 47.41 23.99 -40.06
C LYS A 430 47.77 24.08 -41.55
N GLU A 431 48.61 25.02 -41.95
CA GLU A 431 49.02 25.18 -43.35
C GLU A 431 49.86 23.98 -43.84
N ARG A 432 50.74 23.43 -42.99
CA ARG A 432 51.47 22.17 -43.27
C ARG A 432 50.52 20.99 -43.50
N SER A 433 49.53 20.81 -42.62
CA SER A 433 48.52 19.73 -42.76
C SER A 433 47.68 19.87 -44.03
N VAL A 434 47.31 21.10 -44.42
CA VAL A 434 46.54 21.34 -45.65
C VAL A 434 47.33 21.00 -46.92
N SER A 435 48.65 21.25 -46.94
CA SER A 435 49.50 20.87 -48.07
C SER A 435 49.59 19.36 -48.25
N GLN A 436 49.77 18.60 -47.15
CA GLN A 436 49.82 17.14 -47.17
C GLN A 436 48.54 16.50 -47.74
N ILE A 437 47.37 17.07 -47.46
CA ILE A 437 46.09 16.60 -48.01
C ILE A 437 46.06 16.74 -49.54
N ARG A 438 46.51 17.89 -50.06
CA ARG A 438 46.51 18.17 -51.52
C ARG A 438 47.46 17.29 -52.32
N GLU A 439 48.61 16.94 -51.74
CA GLU A 439 49.57 16.01 -52.33
C GLU A 439 48.97 14.60 -52.49
N LEU A 440 48.18 14.15 -51.51
CA LEU A 440 47.43 12.89 -51.60
C LEU A 440 46.32 12.97 -52.65
N GLU A 441 45.53 14.05 -52.67
CA GLU A 441 44.46 14.27 -53.66
C GLU A 441 44.98 14.23 -55.11
N SER A 442 46.13 14.85 -55.40
CA SER A 442 46.68 14.88 -56.77
C SER A 442 47.08 13.50 -57.28
N SER A 443 47.68 12.66 -56.43
CA SER A 443 48.09 11.29 -56.78
C SER A 443 46.91 10.39 -57.20
N VAL A 444 45.71 10.63 -56.66
CA VAL A 444 44.48 9.89 -56.99
C VAL A 444 43.91 10.30 -58.36
N ALA A 445 44.23 11.50 -58.84
CA ALA A 445 43.75 12.01 -60.13
C ALA A 445 44.52 11.43 -61.32
N GLU A 446 45.85 11.36 -61.26
CA GLU A 446 46.68 10.87 -62.38
C GLU A 446 46.44 9.39 -62.71
N LEU A 447 46.09 8.58 -61.72
CA LEU A 447 45.77 7.15 -61.88
C LEU A 447 44.47 6.89 -62.68
N ARG A 448 43.68 7.93 -63.00
CA ARG A 448 42.37 7.79 -63.67
C ARG A 448 42.36 8.14 -65.16
N SER A 449 43.43 8.69 -65.73
CA SER A 449 43.39 9.36 -67.05
C SER A 449 43.83 8.51 -68.25
N GLN A 450 44.30 7.27 -68.06
CA GLN A 450 45.10 6.54 -69.06
C GLN A 450 44.29 5.53 -69.93
N LEU A 451 43.17 5.94 -70.57
CA LEU A 451 42.27 5.03 -71.31
C LEU A 451 41.47 5.70 -72.48
N VAL A 452 41.43 5.08 -73.70
CA VAL A 452 40.53 5.29 -74.92
C VAL A 452 41.03 6.16 -76.14
N GLU A 453 40.70 5.79 -77.43
CA GLU A 453 41.19 6.39 -78.74
C GLU A 453 40.27 6.19 -80.04
N PRO A 454 40.32 7.00 -81.18
CA PRO A 454 39.39 7.00 -82.39
C PRO A 454 39.95 7.16 -83.92
N PRO A 455 39.13 7.25 -85.05
CA PRO A 455 39.49 7.04 -86.53
C PRO A 455 39.15 8.10 -87.71
N GLY A 456 39.23 7.81 -89.07
CA GLY A 456 38.97 8.75 -90.27
C GLY A 456 38.81 8.24 -91.81
N PRO A 457 38.55 9.08 -92.89
CA PRO A 457 37.75 8.78 -94.19
C PRO A 457 38.07 9.40 -95.66
N GLU A 458 37.17 9.26 -96.72
CA GLU A 458 36.79 10.15 -97.95
C GLU A 458 36.75 9.72 -99.53
N PRO A 459 36.76 10.52 -100.70
CA PRO A 459 35.67 10.57 -101.80
C PRO A 459 35.81 10.28 -103.41
N PRO A 460 35.68 11.21 -104.45
CA PRO A 460 34.73 11.23 -105.67
C PRO A 460 35.34 11.22 -107.16
N ALA A 461 34.84 11.53 -108.42
CA ALA A 461 33.68 12.04 -109.29
C ALA A 461 33.99 11.81 -110.87
N GLY A 462 33.35 12.18 -112.05
CA GLY A 462 32.08 12.78 -112.65
C GLY A 462 32.15 13.34 -114.18
N PRO A 463 31.22 13.10 -115.21
CA PRO A 463 31.41 13.46 -116.69
C PRO A 463 30.23 13.93 -117.71
N SER A 464 30.57 14.45 -118.95
CA SER A 464 29.98 14.61 -120.39
C SER A 464 28.52 15.10 -120.85
N GLU A 465 28.31 15.84 -122.02
CA GLU A 465 27.46 17.09 -122.38
C GLU A 465 25.92 17.20 -122.84
N GLU A 466 25.39 16.95 -124.06
CA GLU A 466 23.94 17.34 -124.37
C GLU A 466 22.93 16.26 -123.93
N GLU A 467 23.30 14.99 -124.05
CA GLU A 467 22.71 13.95 -123.19
C GLU A 467 22.88 14.31 -121.71
N GLN A 468 23.96 15.00 -121.28
CA GLN A 468 24.03 15.55 -119.92
C GLN A 468 22.90 16.51 -119.61
N ARG A 469 22.26 17.20 -120.57
CA ARG A 469 21.16 18.12 -120.23
C ARG A 469 19.93 17.33 -119.81
N LEU A 470 19.34 16.54 -120.70
CA LEU A 470 18.15 15.75 -120.37
C LEU A 470 18.46 14.61 -119.39
N GLN A 471 19.65 14.02 -119.44
CA GLN A 471 20.08 13.04 -118.46
C GLN A 471 20.48 13.70 -117.13
N ALA A 472 20.93 14.97 -117.06
CA ALA A 472 21.05 15.69 -115.78
C ALA A 472 19.71 16.18 -115.26
N GLU A 473 18.74 16.54 -116.11
CA GLU A 473 17.38 16.87 -115.68
C GLU A 473 16.67 15.62 -115.13
N ALA A 474 16.76 14.48 -115.85
CA ALA A 474 16.30 13.19 -115.33
C ALA A 474 17.07 12.76 -114.08
N LYS A 475 18.42 12.87 -114.04
CA LYS A 475 19.20 12.64 -112.81
C LYS A 475 18.91 13.67 -111.72
N GLN A 476 18.44 14.88 -112.03
CA GLN A 476 18.11 15.92 -111.05
C GLN A 476 16.76 15.61 -110.44
N LEU A 477 15.73 15.35 -111.24
CA LEU A 477 14.43 14.88 -110.75
C LEU A 477 14.58 13.55 -110.00
N GLN A 478 15.41 12.63 -110.48
CA GLN A 478 15.74 11.40 -109.75
C GLN A 478 16.45 11.71 -108.43
N LYS A 479 17.49 12.55 -108.40
CA LYS A 479 18.14 12.99 -107.15
C LYS A 479 17.20 13.75 -106.22
N GLU A 480 16.24 14.49 -106.74
CA GLU A 480 15.24 15.22 -105.96
C GLU A 480 14.21 14.27 -105.36
N VAL A 481 13.79 13.24 -106.10
CA VAL A 481 12.98 12.13 -105.57
C VAL A 481 13.77 11.33 -104.54
N GLU A 482 15.00 10.91 -104.83
CA GLU A 482 15.89 10.21 -103.88
C GLU A 482 16.14 11.04 -102.61
N ARG A 483 16.36 12.36 -102.75
CA ARG A 483 16.50 13.32 -101.64
C ARG A 483 15.21 13.46 -100.84
N LEU A 484 14.05 13.56 -101.48
CA LEU A 484 12.75 13.67 -100.81
C LEU A 484 12.34 12.36 -100.13
N THR A 485 12.61 11.21 -100.75
CA THR A 485 12.41 9.88 -100.17
C THR A 485 13.34 9.68 -98.98
N GLY A 486 14.62 10.06 -99.10
CA GLY A 486 15.57 10.04 -97.98
C GLY A 486 15.18 10.98 -96.84
N GLN A 487 14.68 12.18 -97.14
CA GLN A 487 14.14 13.10 -96.13
C GLN A 487 12.88 12.55 -95.45
N LEU A 488 11.96 11.95 -96.19
CA LEU A 488 10.78 11.30 -95.62
C LEU A 488 11.16 10.09 -94.76
N GLN A 489 12.12 9.27 -95.22
CA GLN A 489 12.62 8.12 -94.47
C GLN A 489 13.34 8.53 -93.18
N ALA A 490 14.17 9.57 -93.22
CA ALA A 490 14.77 10.18 -92.04
C ALA A 490 13.66 10.72 -91.10
N GLN A 491 12.69 11.47 -91.61
CA GLN A 491 11.57 11.99 -90.82
C GLN A 491 10.72 10.87 -90.18
N VAL A 492 10.57 9.71 -90.83
CA VAL A 492 9.94 8.52 -90.23
C VAL A 492 10.81 7.93 -89.12
N GLN A 493 12.11 7.77 -89.34
CA GLN A 493 13.06 7.30 -88.32
C GLN A 493 13.15 8.25 -87.10
N ASP A 494 13.06 9.56 -87.32
CA ASP A 494 12.97 10.58 -86.28
C ASP A 494 11.66 10.45 -85.51
N ASN A 495 10.51 10.36 -86.20
CA ASN A 495 9.21 10.18 -85.55
C ASN A 495 9.11 8.86 -84.76
N GLU A 496 9.68 7.77 -85.27
CA GLU A 496 9.79 6.53 -84.52
C GLU A 496 10.67 6.70 -83.26
N SER A 497 11.78 7.42 -83.38
CA SER A 497 12.70 7.65 -82.26
C SER A 497 12.09 8.55 -81.18
N LEU A 498 11.34 9.58 -81.59
CA LEU A 498 10.48 10.38 -80.70
C LEU A 498 9.36 9.52 -80.09
N SER A 499 8.76 8.59 -80.85
CA SER A 499 7.71 7.68 -80.34
C SER A 499 8.24 6.60 -79.38
N ARG A 500 9.53 6.26 -79.47
CA ARG A 500 10.25 5.44 -78.47
C ARG A 500 10.53 6.28 -77.23
N LEU A 501 11.12 7.47 -77.38
CA LEU A 501 11.44 8.38 -76.28
C LEU A 501 10.19 8.81 -75.49
N ASN A 502 9.06 9.06 -76.14
CA ASN A 502 7.80 9.39 -75.47
C ASN A 502 7.30 8.22 -74.61
N ARG A 503 7.36 6.98 -75.10
CA ARG A 503 7.02 5.79 -74.28
C ARG A 503 7.95 5.64 -73.08
N GLU A 504 9.25 5.84 -73.25
CA GLU A 504 10.17 5.82 -72.11
C GLU A 504 9.86 6.94 -71.09
N GLN A 505 9.36 8.10 -71.54
CA GLN A 505 8.94 9.18 -70.64
C GLN A 505 7.61 8.85 -69.95
N GLU A 506 6.63 8.28 -70.66
CA GLU A 506 5.37 7.78 -70.10
C GLU A 506 5.63 6.70 -69.04
N GLU A 507 6.51 5.73 -69.31
CA GLU A 507 6.91 4.69 -68.36
C GLU A 507 7.63 5.25 -67.13
N ARG A 508 8.51 6.25 -67.30
CA ARG A 508 9.18 6.94 -66.18
C ARG A 508 8.20 7.78 -65.36
N LEU A 509 7.22 8.43 -65.99
CA LEU A 509 6.16 9.17 -65.30
C LEU A 509 5.29 8.21 -64.48
N LEU A 510 4.84 7.10 -65.07
CA LEU A 510 4.07 6.07 -64.36
C LEU A 510 4.83 5.41 -63.20
N GLN A 511 6.17 5.37 -63.26
CA GLN A 511 7.01 4.93 -62.13
C GLN A 511 7.03 5.99 -61.01
N LEU A 512 7.26 7.26 -61.36
CA LEU A 512 7.28 8.39 -60.42
C LEU A 512 5.90 8.63 -59.77
N GLU A 513 4.80 8.41 -60.49
CA GLU A 513 3.43 8.49 -59.97
C GLU A 513 3.20 7.41 -58.91
N ARG A 514 3.57 6.15 -59.15
CA ARG A 514 3.48 5.06 -58.16
C ARG A 514 4.38 5.30 -56.94
N GLU A 515 5.58 5.84 -57.15
CA GLU A 515 6.44 6.25 -56.03
C GLU A 515 5.77 7.34 -55.20
N ALA A 516 5.16 8.35 -55.83
CA ALA A 516 4.43 9.42 -55.15
C ALA A 516 3.18 8.92 -54.41
N GLU A 517 2.44 7.96 -54.99
CA GLU A 517 1.32 7.27 -54.32
C GLU A 517 1.79 6.55 -53.04
N VAL A 518 2.86 5.75 -53.13
CA VAL A 518 3.45 5.04 -51.97
C VAL A 518 3.99 6.02 -50.92
N TRP A 519 4.58 7.15 -51.31
CA TRP A 519 4.97 8.21 -50.37
C TRP A 519 3.75 8.87 -49.70
N GLY A 520 2.63 8.99 -50.43
CA GLY A 520 1.35 9.46 -49.91
C GLY A 520 0.75 8.50 -48.87
N GLU A 521 0.68 7.20 -49.19
CA GLU A 521 0.21 6.15 -48.28
C GLU A 521 1.04 6.12 -46.99
N GLN A 522 2.38 6.15 -47.10
CA GLN A 522 3.27 6.23 -45.94
C GLN A 522 3.08 7.53 -45.13
N ALA A 523 2.74 8.65 -45.78
CA ALA A 523 2.45 9.90 -45.08
C ALA A 523 1.11 9.85 -44.33
N GLU A 524 0.10 9.16 -44.86
CA GLU A 524 -1.13 8.87 -44.14
C GLU A 524 -0.93 7.87 -43.00
N GLU A 525 -0.16 6.80 -43.19
CA GLU A 525 0.13 5.84 -42.13
C GLU A 525 0.86 6.54 -40.96
N ARG A 526 1.89 7.32 -41.25
CA ARG A 526 2.58 8.16 -40.25
C ARG A 526 1.63 9.12 -39.54
N ARG A 527 0.65 9.71 -40.25
CA ARG A 527 -0.39 10.55 -39.66
C ARG A 527 -1.28 9.76 -38.68
N ARG A 528 -1.80 8.60 -39.10
CA ARG A 528 -2.65 7.73 -38.27
C ARG A 528 -1.92 7.24 -37.01
N ILE A 529 -0.62 6.91 -37.14
CA ILE A 529 0.25 6.57 -35.99
C ILE A 529 0.38 7.76 -35.03
N LEU A 530 0.64 8.97 -35.54
CA LEU A 530 0.74 10.18 -34.72
C LEU A 530 -0.59 10.55 -34.03
N GLU A 531 -1.72 10.34 -34.71
CA GLU A 531 -3.07 10.55 -34.15
C GLU A 531 -3.38 9.53 -33.03
N SER A 532 -3.01 8.25 -33.21
CA SER A 532 -3.07 7.24 -32.15
C SER A 532 -2.19 7.64 -30.97
N MET A 533 -0.90 7.95 -31.20
CA MET A 533 0.03 8.39 -30.16
C MET A 533 -0.46 9.65 -29.43
N GLN A 534 -1.14 10.58 -30.12
CA GLN A 534 -1.74 11.75 -29.50
C GLN A 534 -2.94 11.36 -28.61
N SER A 535 -3.81 10.46 -29.07
CA SER A 535 -4.90 9.89 -28.27
C SER A 535 -4.36 9.21 -27.01
N ASP A 536 -3.40 8.29 -27.17
CA ASP A 536 -2.70 7.59 -26.09
C ASP A 536 -2.05 8.58 -25.12
N ARG A 537 -1.39 9.63 -25.62
CA ARG A 537 -0.81 10.68 -24.78
C ARG A 537 -1.87 11.40 -23.94
N THR A 538 -3.08 11.65 -24.46
CA THR A 538 -4.17 12.25 -23.64
C THR A 538 -4.72 11.26 -22.60
N THR A 539 -4.83 9.98 -22.95
CA THR A 539 -5.30 8.92 -22.04
C THR A 539 -4.30 8.67 -20.91
N ILE A 540 -3.01 8.55 -21.24
CA ILE A 540 -1.91 8.46 -20.29
C ILE A 540 -1.84 9.72 -19.43
N SER A 541 -1.96 10.92 -20.01
CA SER A 541 -1.96 12.18 -19.23
C SER A 541 -3.12 12.24 -18.22
N ARG A 542 -4.33 11.80 -18.62
CA ARG A 542 -5.48 11.68 -17.70
C ARG A 542 -5.22 10.69 -16.58
N ALA A 543 -4.72 9.49 -16.91
CA ALA A 543 -4.38 8.46 -15.93
C ALA A 543 -3.25 8.90 -14.99
N VAL A 544 -2.24 9.63 -15.48
CA VAL A 544 -1.15 10.20 -14.66
C VAL A 544 -1.69 11.30 -13.74
N SER A 545 -2.62 12.14 -14.20
CA SER A 545 -3.28 13.14 -13.36
C SER A 545 -4.09 12.49 -12.24
N GLN A 546 -4.89 11.46 -12.54
CA GLN A 546 -5.65 10.70 -11.54
C GLN A 546 -4.71 9.97 -10.55
N ASN A 547 -3.61 9.39 -11.03
CA ASN A 547 -2.58 8.79 -10.17
C ASN A 547 -1.78 9.81 -9.34
N ARG A 548 -1.81 11.11 -9.70
CA ARG A 548 -1.29 12.19 -8.86
C ARG A 548 -2.31 12.53 -7.77
N GLU A 549 -3.56 12.79 -8.15
CA GLU A 549 -4.65 13.14 -7.25
C GLU A 549 -4.86 12.07 -6.15
N LEU A 550 -4.85 10.78 -6.53
CA LEU A 550 -4.91 9.66 -5.57
C LEU A 550 -3.71 9.60 -4.62
N LYS A 551 -2.52 10.07 -5.05
CA LYS A 551 -1.33 10.18 -4.16
C LYS A 551 -1.40 11.39 -3.25
N GLU A 552 -2.00 12.49 -3.71
CA GLU A 552 -2.27 13.67 -2.89
C GLU A 552 -3.31 13.36 -1.81
N GLN A 553 -4.42 12.71 -2.16
CA GLN A 553 -5.42 12.19 -1.21
C GLN A 553 -4.81 11.18 -0.21
N LEU A 554 -3.94 10.28 -0.67
CA LEU A 554 -3.23 9.33 0.21
C LEU A 554 -2.26 10.04 1.16
N ALA A 555 -1.57 11.10 0.71
CA ALA A 555 -0.70 11.91 1.55
C ALA A 555 -1.50 12.73 2.59
N GLU A 556 -2.61 13.35 2.19
CA GLU A 556 -3.52 14.06 3.10
C GLU A 556 -4.09 13.13 4.18
N LEU A 557 -4.43 11.88 3.81
CA LEU A 557 -4.88 10.85 4.74
C LEU A 557 -3.76 10.38 5.67
N GLN A 558 -2.53 10.20 5.18
CA GLN A 558 -1.36 9.87 6.01
C GLN A 558 -1.04 10.99 7.00
N ASP A 559 -1.01 12.25 6.55
CA ASP A 559 -0.84 13.40 7.42
C ASP A 559 -2.01 13.55 8.42
N GLY A 560 -3.23 13.19 8.01
CA GLY A 560 -4.40 13.08 8.88
C GLY A 560 -4.20 12.05 10.00
N PHE A 561 -3.75 10.84 9.66
CA PHE A 561 -3.40 9.81 10.64
C PHE A 561 -2.25 10.24 11.55
N VAL A 562 -1.22 10.93 11.04
CA VAL A 562 -0.10 11.43 11.86
C VAL A 562 -0.57 12.52 12.82
N ARG A 563 -1.39 13.49 12.37
CA ARG A 563 -2.00 14.51 13.24
C ARG A 563 -2.85 13.87 14.33
N LEU A 564 -3.81 13.01 13.97
CA LEU A 564 -4.66 12.30 14.93
C LEU A 564 -3.85 11.42 15.90
N THR A 565 -2.75 10.81 15.45
CA THR A 565 -1.88 10.01 16.34
C THR A 565 -1.15 10.92 17.34
N ASN A 566 -0.62 12.05 16.90
CA ASN A 566 0.04 13.03 17.77
C ASN A 566 -0.96 13.64 18.76
N GLU A 567 -2.13 14.06 18.30
CA GLU A 567 -3.23 14.57 19.15
C GLU A 567 -3.66 13.54 20.20
N ASN A 568 -3.78 12.25 19.85
CA ASN A 568 -4.06 11.18 20.82
C ASN A 568 -2.91 10.99 21.83
N VAL A 569 -1.65 11.12 21.41
CA VAL A 569 -0.48 11.06 22.32
C VAL A 569 -0.44 12.28 23.26
N GLU A 570 -0.76 13.48 22.77
CA GLU A 570 -0.83 14.70 23.58
C GLU A 570 -2.00 14.63 24.57
N MET A 571 -3.20 14.23 24.13
CA MET A 571 -4.38 14.08 24.99
C MET A 571 -4.20 12.98 26.05
N THR A 572 -3.56 11.85 25.70
CA THR A 572 -3.27 10.80 26.69
C THR A 572 -2.15 11.20 27.66
N SER A 573 -1.17 11.99 27.22
CA SER A 573 -0.14 12.60 28.08
C SER A 573 -0.76 13.60 29.05
N ALA A 574 -1.61 14.51 28.57
CA ALA A 574 -2.34 15.49 29.38
C ALA A 574 -3.26 14.80 30.42
N LEU A 575 -3.98 13.76 30.01
CA LEU A 575 -4.78 12.93 30.91
C LEU A 575 -3.94 12.26 31.99
N GLN A 576 -2.73 11.78 31.68
CA GLN A 576 -1.81 11.20 32.66
C GLN A 576 -1.26 12.26 33.64
N SER A 577 -0.93 13.48 33.17
CA SER A 577 -0.52 14.56 34.07
C SER A 577 -1.66 15.02 34.98
N GLU A 578 -2.89 15.15 34.47
CA GLU A 578 -4.06 15.49 35.30
C GLU A 578 -4.39 14.38 36.31
N GLN A 579 -4.25 13.10 35.93
CA GLN A 579 -4.35 12.00 36.88
C GLN A 579 -3.25 12.04 37.96
N HIS A 580 -2.04 12.51 37.64
CA HIS A 580 -0.98 12.72 38.62
C HIS A 580 -1.29 13.89 39.56
N VAL A 581 -1.73 15.04 39.02
CA VAL A 581 -2.17 16.21 39.80
C VAL A 581 -3.33 15.83 40.74
N LYS A 582 -4.32 15.09 40.25
CA LYS A 582 -5.43 14.56 41.06
C LYS A 582 -4.95 13.67 42.22
N LYS A 583 -3.94 12.82 42.00
CA LYS A 583 -3.33 11.99 43.06
C LYS A 583 -2.59 12.83 44.10
N GLU A 584 -1.86 13.87 43.68
CA GLU A 584 -1.18 14.79 44.61
C GLU A 584 -2.17 15.68 45.39
N LEU A 585 -3.26 16.13 44.76
CA LEU A 585 -4.34 16.83 45.45
C LEU A 585 -5.05 15.92 46.47
N ALA A 586 -5.31 14.66 46.12
CA ALA A 586 -5.89 13.69 47.07
C ALA A 586 -4.98 13.45 48.29
N LYS A 587 -3.66 13.32 48.09
CA LYS A 587 -2.69 13.23 49.20
C LYS A 587 -2.73 14.48 50.10
N LYS A 588 -2.74 15.67 49.49
CA LYS A 588 -2.81 16.95 50.24
C LYS A 588 -4.11 17.11 51.00
N LEU A 589 -5.23 16.66 50.44
CA LEU A 589 -6.52 16.65 51.14
C LEU A 589 -6.50 15.69 52.33
N GLY A 590 -5.93 14.48 52.18
CA GLY A 590 -5.70 13.56 53.30
C GLY A 590 -4.85 14.19 54.41
N GLN A 591 -3.70 14.79 54.08
CA GLN A 591 -2.83 15.48 55.03
C GLN A 591 -3.50 16.69 55.72
N LEU A 592 -4.49 17.32 55.09
CA LEU A 592 -5.28 18.39 55.70
C LEU A 592 -6.39 17.82 56.60
N GLN A 593 -7.00 16.69 56.24
CA GLN A 593 -7.96 15.98 57.08
C GLN A 593 -7.29 15.41 58.35
N GLU A 594 -6.10 14.82 58.21
CA GLU A 594 -5.26 14.36 59.33
C GLU A 594 -4.96 15.52 60.30
N LYS A 595 -4.46 16.67 59.79
CA LYS A 595 -4.19 17.86 60.61
C LYS A 595 -5.43 18.50 61.23
N LEU A 596 -6.59 18.41 60.56
CA LEU A 596 -7.85 18.87 61.15
C LEU A 596 -8.28 17.96 62.31
N ALA A 597 -8.11 16.64 62.18
CA ALA A 597 -8.32 15.71 63.30
C ALA A 597 -7.35 15.98 64.47
N GLU A 598 -6.04 16.10 64.19
CA GLU A 598 -5.02 16.46 65.21
C GLU A 598 -5.38 17.77 65.96
N LEU A 599 -5.87 18.78 65.24
CA LEU A 599 -6.31 20.05 65.84
C LEU A 599 -7.64 19.94 66.59
N THR A 600 -8.56 19.07 66.17
CA THR A 600 -9.79 18.77 66.91
C THR A 600 -9.49 18.03 68.21
N ASP A 601 -8.69 16.97 68.17
CA ASP A 601 -8.24 16.23 69.36
C ASP A 601 -7.51 17.16 70.35
N MET A 602 -6.64 18.04 69.84
CA MET A 602 -5.97 19.07 70.65
C MET A 602 -6.96 20.09 71.24
N MET A 603 -7.97 20.52 70.48
CA MET A 603 -9.01 21.42 70.96
C MET A 603 -9.85 20.77 72.05
N ASP A 604 -10.20 19.49 71.93
CA ASP A 604 -10.98 18.78 72.94
C ASP A 604 -10.16 18.46 74.20
N LEU A 605 -8.87 18.17 74.08
CA LEU A 605 -7.94 18.14 75.22
C LEU A 605 -7.89 19.51 75.92
N LYS A 606 -7.83 20.62 75.19
CA LYS A 606 -7.87 21.97 75.78
C LYS A 606 -9.24 22.35 76.34
N ASN A 607 -10.35 21.87 75.78
CA ASN A 607 -11.68 22.00 76.36
C ASN A 607 -11.76 21.26 77.71
N GLN A 608 -11.19 20.05 77.80
CA GLN A 608 -11.11 19.29 79.05
C GLN A 608 -10.23 19.97 80.10
N GLU A 609 -9.06 20.50 79.73
CA GLU A 609 -8.22 21.32 80.62
C GLU A 609 -8.97 22.56 81.13
N VAL A 610 -9.65 23.29 80.25
CA VAL A 610 -10.42 24.49 80.61
C VAL A 610 -11.59 24.15 81.52
N GLN A 611 -12.30 23.04 81.28
CA GLN A 611 -13.36 22.56 82.18
C GLN A 611 -12.80 22.18 83.56
N GLY A 612 -11.64 21.52 83.63
CA GLY A 612 -10.96 21.22 84.90
C GLY A 612 -10.57 22.49 85.66
N LEU A 613 -10.03 23.49 84.97
CA LEU A 613 -9.69 24.80 85.57
C LEU A 613 -10.94 25.61 85.98
N GLN A 614 -12.05 25.49 85.24
CA GLN A 614 -13.34 26.07 85.61
C GLN A 614 -13.89 25.44 86.90
N GLN A 615 -13.88 24.11 86.99
CA GLN A 615 -14.28 23.38 88.21
C GLN A 615 -13.41 23.76 89.42
N GLN A 616 -12.08 23.89 89.25
CA GLN A 616 -11.19 24.38 90.31
C GLN A 616 -11.52 25.83 90.72
N ARG A 617 -11.80 26.71 89.75
CA ARG A 617 -12.22 28.10 90.01
C ARG A 617 -13.55 28.15 90.76
N GLU A 618 -14.52 27.32 90.40
CA GLU A 618 -15.83 27.22 91.07
C GLU A 618 -15.70 26.69 92.50
N GLN A 619 -14.84 25.70 92.72
CA GLN A 619 -14.48 25.22 94.07
C GLN A 619 -13.87 26.36 94.92
N LEU A 620 -12.88 27.10 94.40
CA LEU A 620 -12.27 28.24 95.09
C LEU A 620 -13.26 29.39 95.33
N LEU A 621 -14.15 29.67 94.39
CA LEU A 621 -15.23 30.65 94.57
C LEU A 621 -16.22 30.22 95.65
N SER A 622 -16.58 28.94 95.73
CA SER A 622 -17.46 28.43 96.79
C SER A 622 -16.82 28.57 98.18
N GLN A 623 -15.51 28.33 98.30
CA GLN A 623 -14.76 28.55 99.54
C GLN A 623 -14.67 30.04 99.90
N LEU A 624 -14.38 30.91 98.93
CA LEU A 624 -14.39 32.37 99.13
C LEU A 624 -15.78 32.89 99.54
N GLN A 625 -16.86 32.34 98.99
CA GLN A 625 -18.23 32.70 99.36
C GLN A 625 -18.58 32.23 100.78
N GLN A 626 -18.11 31.04 101.20
CA GLN A 626 -18.22 30.58 102.59
C GLN A 626 -17.47 31.51 103.57
N TYR A 627 -16.24 31.90 103.24
CA TYR A 627 -15.49 32.87 104.05
C TYR A 627 -16.15 34.26 104.06
N ALA A 628 -16.67 34.75 102.94
CA ALA A 628 -17.37 36.03 102.86
C ALA A 628 -18.65 36.04 103.70
N ALA A 629 -19.43 34.96 103.67
CA ALA A 629 -20.61 34.79 104.52
C ALA A 629 -20.25 34.79 106.02
N ALA A 630 -19.17 34.09 106.41
CA ALA A 630 -18.67 34.10 107.78
C ALA A 630 -18.20 35.50 108.23
N TRP A 631 -17.48 36.23 107.37
CA TRP A 631 -17.09 37.62 107.66
C TRP A 631 -18.29 38.56 107.77
N GLN A 632 -19.30 38.39 106.92
CA GLN A 632 -20.54 39.20 106.98
C GLN A 632 -21.35 38.89 108.24
N GLN A 633 -21.38 37.63 108.69
CA GLN A 633 -21.96 37.27 109.98
C GLN A 633 -21.25 38.01 111.13
N VAL A 634 -19.92 37.88 111.23
CA VAL A 634 -19.11 38.57 112.26
C VAL A 634 -19.25 40.10 112.19
N ALA A 635 -19.39 40.68 111.00
CA ALA A 635 -19.68 42.11 110.83
C ALA A 635 -21.07 42.47 111.38
N SER A 636 -22.10 41.67 111.10
CA SER A 636 -23.46 41.89 111.62
C SER A 636 -23.55 41.72 113.14
N GLU A 637 -22.80 40.78 113.72
CA GLU A 637 -22.65 40.60 115.17
C GLU A 637 -21.96 41.82 115.81
N LYS A 638 -20.90 42.34 115.18
CA LYS A 638 -20.23 43.57 115.61
C LYS A 638 -21.15 44.80 115.51
N GLU A 639 -21.95 44.92 114.45
CA GLU A 639 -22.92 46.00 114.31
C GLU A 639 -24.03 45.91 115.37
N ALA A 640 -24.56 44.72 115.64
CA ALA A 640 -25.54 44.52 116.71
C ALA A 640 -24.98 44.95 118.07
N LEU A 641 -23.73 44.57 118.37
CA LEU A 641 -23.00 44.99 119.57
C LEU A 641 -22.79 46.52 119.61
N HIS A 642 -22.51 47.16 118.46
CA HIS A 642 -22.32 48.61 118.39
C HIS A 642 -23.64 49.39 118.52
N ARG A 643 -24.76 48.86 118.01
CA ARG A 643 -26.11 49.42 118.25
C ARG A 643 -26.51 49.29 119.73
N GLN A 644 -26.21 48.16 120.38
CA GLN A 644 -26.37 48.00 121.83
C GLN A 644 -25.52 49.03 122.60
N PHE A 645 -24.26 49.24 122.20
CA PHE A 645 -23.39 50.26 122.80
C PHE A 645 -23.94 51.69 122.60
N LEU A 646 -24.48 52.01 121.42
CA LEU A 646 -25.05 53.33 121.14
C LEU A 646 -26.31 53.58 121.99
N VAL A 647 -27.20 52.59 122.11
CA VAL A 647 -28.38 52.67 123.00
C VAL A 647 -27.96 52.83 124.46
N HIS A 648 -26.93 52.11 124.92
CA HIS A 648 -26.36 52.32 126.26
C HIS A 648 -25.76 53.73 126.43
N THR A 649 -25.20 54.32 125.39
CA THR A 649 -24.68 55.70 125.42
C THR A 649 -25.83 56.71 125.47
N GLN A 650 -26.86 56.55 124.64
CA GLN A 650 -28.06 57.39 124.65
C GLN A 650 -28.79 57.35 125.99
N LEU A 651 -28.92 56.17 126.62
CA LEU A 651 -29.46 56.04 127.99
C LEU A 651 -28.58 56.76 129.03
N LEU A 652 -27.26 56.78 128.86
CA LEU A 652 -26.33 57.49 129.73
C LEU A 652 -26.41 59.01 129.55
N ASP A 653 -26.63 59.48 128.32
CA ASP A 653 -26.77 60.90 127.99
C ASP A 653 -28.16 61.44 128.36
N GLN A 654 -29.22 60.62 128.25
CA GLN A 654 -30.54 60.91 128.82
C GLN A 654 -30.45 61.07 130.35
N LEU A 655 -29.81 60.12 131.04
CA LEU A 655 -29.60 60.20 132.50
C LEU A 655 -28.80 61.46 132.91
N GLN A 656 -27.83 61.88 132.10
CA GLN A 656 -27.12 63.14 132.28
C GLN A 656 -28.00 64.36 132.00
N HIS A 657 -28.84 64.32 130.96
CA HIS A 657 -29.76 65.41 130.64
C HIS A 657 -30.82 65.59 131.73
N GLU A 658 -31.45 64.51 132.21
CA GLU A 658 -32.35 64.52 133.37
C GLU A 658 -31.66 65.13 134.60
N GLN A 659 -30.41 64.73 134.88
CA GLN A 659 -29.64 65.28 135.99
C GLN A 659 -29.32 66.77 135.81
N MET A 660 -29.05 67.24 134.59
CA MET A 660 -28.80 68.65 134.30
C MET A 660 -30.08 69.49 134.29
N GLN A 661 -31.17 68.97 133.72
CA GLN A 661 -32.49 69.59 133.74
C GLN A 661 -32.97 69.77 135.18
N GLY A 662 -32.82 68.74 136.02
CA GLY A 662 -33.06 68.79 137.47
C GLY A 662 -32.27 69.91 138.17
N LYS A 663 -30.97 70.06 137.88
CA LYS A 663 -30.17 71.19 138.40
C LYS A 663 -30.71 72.55 137.93
N THR A 664 -31.07 72.71 136.65
CA THR A 664 -31.63 73.99 136.15
C THR A 664 -33.03 74.30 136.65
N ALA A 665 -33.79 73.29 137.11
CA ALA A 665 -35.05 73.48 137.81
C ALA A 665 -34.79 73.91 139.26
N GLU A 666 -33.81 73.31 139.94
CA GLU A 666 -33.38 73.71 141.28
C GLU A 666 -32.85 75.17 141.28
N ASP A 667 -32.03 75.55 140.30
CA ASP A 667 -31.49 76.91 140.17
C ASP A 667 -32.57 77.94 139.81
N ARG A 668 -33.59 77.59 138.99
CA ARG A 668 -34.75 78.46 138.77
C ARG A 668 -35.59 78.65 140.02
N ALA A 669 -35.85 77.58 140.78
CA ALA A 669 -36.56 77.68 142.06
C ALA A 669 -35.81 78.56 143.09
N ARG A 670 -34.47 78.52 143.09
CA ARG A 670 -33.63 79.44 143.89
C ARG A 670 -33.75 80.90 143.41
N GLN A 671 -33.83 81.13 142.11
CA GLN A 671 -33.96 82.47 141.53
C GLN A 671 -35.34 83.09 141.79
N GLU A 672 -36.42 82.31 141.69
CA GLU A 672 -37.78 82.72 142.05
C GLU A 672 -37.91 83.00 143.56
N LEU A 673 -37.22 82.23 144.40
CA LEU A 673 -37.12 82.50 145.84
C LEU A 673 -36.41 83.84 146.12
N GLN A 674 -35.39 84.20 145.33
CA GLN A 674 -34.70 85.48 145.46
C GLN A 674 -35.60 86.66 145.01
N GLU A 675 -36.28 86.56 143.86
CA GLU A 675 -37.22 87.62 143.43
C GLU A 675 -38.37 87.83 144.43
N THR A 676 -38.86 86.77 145.06
CA THR A 676 -39.92 86.87 146.08
C THR A 676 -39.42 87.47 147.39
N GLN A 677 -38.14 87.29 147.76
CA GLN A 677 -37.49 88.01 148.86
C GLN A 677 -37.35 89.50 148.55
N GLU A 678 -36.84 89.88 147.37
CA GLU A 678 -36.68 91.29 146.98
C GLU A 678 -38.04 92.04 146.93
N ARG A 679 -39.09 91.37 146.45
CA ARG A 679 -40.48 91.90 146.50
C ARG A 679 -41.00 92.08 147.93
N LEU A 680 -40.63 91.19 148.85
CA LEU A 680 -40.99 91.31 150.27
C LEU A 680 -40.33 92.55 150.89
N GLU A 681 -39.03 92.75 150.68
CA GLU A 681 -38.29 93.90 151.22
C GLU A 681 -38.85 95.24 150.72
N ALA A 682 -39.21 95.35 149.43
CA ALA A 682 -39.86 96.53 148.88
C ALA A 682 -41.19 96.89 149.61
N THR A 683 -42.01 95.88 149.94
CA THR A 683 -43.26 96.11 150.69
C THR A 683 -43.04 96.48 152.17
N THR A 684 -41.90 96.12 152.78
CA THR A 684 -41.56 96.60 154.13
C THR A 684 -41.18 98.08 154.15
N GLN A 685 -40.58 98.62 153.08
CA GLN A 685 -40.24 100.04 152.99
C GLN A 685 -41.49 100.92 152.84
N GLN A 686 -42.46 100.52 152.00
CA GLN A 686 -43.73 101.25 151.87
C GLN A 686 -44.55 101.30 153.17
N ASN A 687 -44.48 100.27 154.01
CA ASN A 687 -45.21 100.24 155.29
C ASN A 687 -44.76 101.33 156.30
N GLN A 688 -43.54 101.84 156.19
CA GLN A 688 -43.02 102.84 157.14
C GLN A 688 -43.62 104.25 156.95
N GLN A 689 -44.27 104.53 155.81
CA GLN A 689 -44.65 105.89 155.41
C GLN A 689 -46.15 106.21 155.47
N LEU A 690 -47.01 105.21 155.70
CA LEU A 690 -48.48 105.35 155.68
C LEU A 690 -49.18 104.80 156.94
N GLN A 691 -48.51 104.77 158.09
CA GLN A 691 -49.13 104.30 159.35
C GLN A 691 -48.98 105.22 160.57
N ALA A 692 -49.03 106.54 160.32
CA ALA A 692 -49.48 107.51 161.32
C ALA A 692 -50.88 108.03 160.93
N GLN A 693 -51.92 107.46 161.56
CA GLN A 693 -53.38 107.65 161.33
C GLN A 693 -53.99 106.75 160.22
N LEU A 694 -55.01 105.89 160.42
CA LEU A 694 -55.59 105.28 161.66
C LEU A 694 -56.55 104.09 161.35
N SER A 695 -56.31 102.89 161.92
CA SER A 695 -57.25 101.82 162.36
C SER A 695 -58.33 101.10 161.48
N LEU A 696 -58.28 99.73 161.51
CA LEU A 696 -59.36 98.67 161.52
C LEU A 696 -59.99 98.05 160.22
N LEU A 697 -59.72 96.73 160.01
CA LEU A 697 -60.50 95.59 159.42
C LEU A 697 -61.18 95.69 158.00
N ALA A 698 -61.35 94.65 157.16
CA ALA A 698 -60.86 93.23 157.11
C ALA A 698 -61.10 92.54 155.72
N LEU A 699 -60.19 91.61 155.31
CA LEU A 699 -60.32 90.22 154.73
C LEU A 699 -61.50 89.77 153.80
N PRO A 700 -61.43 88.63 153.04
CA PRO A 700 -60.30 87.86 152.43
C PRO A 700 -60.55 87.17 151.02
N HIS A 701 -59.51 86.50 150.46
CA HIS A 701 -59.51 85.37 149.47
C HIS A 701 -60.06 85.60 148.03
N GLY A 702 -59.66 84.87 146.96
CA GLY A 702 -58.60 83.83 146.75
C GLY A 702 -58.88 82.93 145.50
N GLY A 703 -57.89 82.20 144.92
CA GLY A 703 -58.11 81.10 143.93
C GLY A 703 -57.11 80.98 142.75
N THR A 704 -56.97 79.79 142.12
CA THR A 704 -55.87 79.40 141.17
C THR A 704 -56.24 78.29 140.14
N GLU A 705 -55.57 78.29 138.96
CA GLU A 705 -55.11 77.17 138.07
C GLU A 705 -56.06 76.04 137.54
N VAL A 706 -55.50 75.00 136.85
CA VAL A 706 -56.10 73.87 136.00
C VAL A 706 -56.18 74.17 134.48
N ASP A 707 -55.96 73.31 133.43
CA ASP A 707 -55.27 72.01 133.08
C ASP A 707 -55.48 71.76 131.53
N GLN A 708 -54.94 70.82 130.71
CA GLN A 708 -53.73 69.94 130.55
C GLN A 708 -53.75 69.28 129.10
N GLU A 709 -52.67 68.62 128.63
CA GLU A 709 -52.57 67.65 127.47
C GLU A 709 -52.48 68.23 126.00
N ASP A 710 -51.94 67.59 124.94
CA ASP A 710 -51.43 66.20 124.68
C ASP A 710 -50.47 66.06 123.43
N LYS A 711 -49.64 64.98 123.40
CA LYS A 711 -48.97 64.22 122.27
C LYS A 711 -48.06 64.79 121.14
N GLU A 712 -46.77 64.45 121.27
CA GLU A 712 -45.91 63.55 120.41
C GLU A 712 -45.55 63.81 118.92
N GLU A 713 -44.24 64.08 118.73
CA GLU A 713 -43.24 63.58 117.74
C GLU A 713 -43.23 63.99 116.23
N GLU A 714 -42.20 64.82 115.97
CA GLU A 714 -41.54 65.36 114.76
C GLU A 714 -41.13 64.32 113.67
N GLU A 715 -40.89 64.63 112.38
CA GLU A 715 -40.03 65.67 111.75
C GLU A 715 -38.50 65.39 111.90
N GLU A 716 -37.54 65.82 111.05
CA GLU A 716 -37.47 66.53 109.75
C GLU A 716 -36.41 65.78 108.85
N ALA A 717 -36.10 66.05 107.56
CA ALA A 717 -35.98 67.27 106.74
C ALA A 717 -34.61 68.03 106.89
N PRO A 718 -34.26 69.13 106.16
CA PRO A 718 -33.10 69.05 105.25
C PRO A 718 -32.15 70.28 105.09
N LEU A 719 -31.05 70.11 104.32
CA LEU A 719 -30.31 71.17 103.55
C LEU A 719 -29.58 72.28 104.38
N PRO A 720 -28.89 73.31 103.81
CA PRO A 720 -28.10 73.43 102.55
C PRO A 720 -26.70 74.16 102.65
N ASP A 721 -25.83 73.91 101.64
CA ASP A 721 -24.84 74.83 100.98
C ASP A 721 -23.55 75.37 101.72
N VAL A 722 -22.67 76.05 100.94
CA VAL A 722 -21.43 76.83 101.25
C VAL A 722 -20.05 76.11 101.06
N THR A 723 -18.99 76.91 100.79
CA THR A 723 -17.72 76.58 100.05
C THR A 723 -16.44 77.16 100.78
N ILE A 724 -15.16 77.09 100.34
CA ILE A 724 -14.54 77.05 98.98
C ILE A 724 -13.16 76.31 98.81
N PRO A 725 -12.01 76.70 99.42
CA PRO A 725 -10.69 76.60 98.74
C PRO A 725 -9.72 75.54 99.36
N GLU A 726 -8.51 75.23 98.87
CA GLU A 726 -7.47 75.99 98.12
C GLU A 726 -6.76 75.17 96.99
N ASP A 727 -5.81 75.82 96.29
CA ASP A 727 -5.06 75.33 95.11
C ASP A 727 -4.11 74.14 95.34
N LEU A 728 -3.97 73.30 94.30
CA LEU A 728 -2.68 72.84 93.74
C LEU A 728 -2.93 72.00 92.46
N ASP A 729 -2.18 72.25 91.39
CA ASP A 729 -2.29 71.69 90.02
C ASP A 729 -2.69 70.20 89.95
N SER A 730 -3.99 69.88 89.97
CA SER A 730 -4.39 68.47 90.09
C SER A 730 -5.77 68.08 89.56
N ARG A 731 -5.83 66.80 89.18
CA ARG A 731 -6.99 65.95 88.95
C ARG A 731 -8.07 66.41 87.97
N GLU A 732 -8.82 67.49 88.17
CA GLU A 732 -10.06 67.70 87.40
C GLU A 732 -9.82 68.06 85.94
N ALA A 733 -8.87 68.94 85.61
CA ALA A 733 -8.50 69.18 84.20
C ALA A 733 -7.94 67.91 83.53
N MET A 734 -7.22 67.08 84.30
CA MET A 734 -6.68 65.79 83.84
C MET A 734 -7.78 64.73 83.68
N VAL A 735 -8.82 64.73 84.53
CA VAL A 735 -9.99 63.85 84.45
C VAL A 735 -10.94 64.30 83.35
N ALA A 736 -11.10 65.61 83.12
CA ALA A 736 -11.80 66.13 81.95
C ALA A 736 -11.08 65.74 80.66
N PHE A 737 -9.74 65.90 80.60
CA PHE A 737 -8.95 65.43 79.47
C PHE A 737 -8.99 63.91 79.30
N CYS A 738 -8.84 63.12 80.38
CA CYS A 738 -8.92 61.66 80.32
C CYS A 738 -10.34 61.15 80.02
N ASN A 739 -11.40 61.83 80.44
CA ASN A 739 -12.78 61.49 80.08
C ASN A 739 -13.09 61.91 78.64
N ALA A 740 -12.59 63.04 78.16
CA ALA A 740 -12.68 63.44 76.75
C ALA A 740 -11.83 62.55 75.84
N ALA A 741 -10.67 62.07 76.30
CA ALA A 741 -9.81 61.12 75.60
C ALA A 741 -10.33 59.69 75.69
N LEU A 742 -11.01 59.29 76.77
CA LEU A 742 -11.73 58.02 76.85
C LEU A 742 -13.04 58.07 76.05
N ALA A 743 -13.71 59.23 75.97
CA ALA A 743 -14.85 59.43 75.08
C ALA A 743 -14.38 59.37 73.63
N SER A 744 -13.37 60.15 73.24
CA SER A 744 -12.84 60.11 71.88
C SER A 744 -12.20 58.77 71.54
N ALA A 745 -11.50 58.07 72.46
CA ALA A 745 -10.99 56.72 72.23
C ALA A 745 -12.09 55.65 72.20
N ARG A 746 -13.21 55.82 72.91
CA ARG A 746 -14.41 54.96 72.76
C ARG A 746 -15.14 55.26 71.46
N GLU A 747 -15.22 56.53 71.05
CA GLU A 747 -15.72 56.93 69.75
C GLU A 747 -14.81 56.46 68.63
N GLU A 748 -13.48 56.46 68.80
CA GLU A 748 -12.53 55.86 67.86
C GLU A 748 -12.64 54.34 67.88
N GLN A 749 -12.86 53.70 69.04
CA GLN A 749 -13.12 52.26 69.10
C GLN A 749 -14.47 51.91 68.44
N VAL A 750 -15.49 52.76 68.56
CA VAL A 750 -16.79 52.61 67.90
C VAL A 750 -16.73 52.99 66.42
N ARG A 751 -15.88 53.95 66.02
CA ARG A 751 -15.61 54.35 64.63
C ARG A 751 -14.76 53.30 63.93
N MET A 752 -13.78 52.71 64.60
CA MET A 752 -12.95 51.61 64.11
C MET A 752 -13.73 50.30 64.11
N LEU A 753 -14.54 49.99 65.14
CA LEU A 753 -15.51 48.89 65.06
C LEU A 753 -16.63 49.18 64.05
N GLY A 754 -16.92 50.44 63.76
CA GLY A 754 -17.82 50.89 62.69
C GLY A 754 -17.20 50.60 61.34
N GLN A 755 -16.00 51.11 61.07
CA GLN A 755 -15.19 50.87 59.87
C GLN A 755 -14.75 49.42 59.71
N LEU A 756 -14.66 48.61 60.77
CA LEU A 756 -14.30 47.19 60.72
C LEU A 756 -15.56 46.31 60.63
N ARG A 757 -16.71 46.73 61.18
CA ARG A 757 -18.03 46.19 60.79
C ARG A 757 -18.36 46.56 59.36
N GLU A 758 -17.97 47.74 58.89
CA GLU A 758 -18.20 48.22 57.54
C GLU A 758 -17.21 47.65 56.54
N GLN A 759 -15.93 47.46 56.88
CA GLN A 759 -15.02 46.63 56.08
C GLN A 759 -15.46 45.17 56.13
N ARG A 760 -15.94 44.63 57.25
CA ARG A 760 -16.60 43.31 57.24
C ARG A 760 -17.88 43.31 56.43
N ALA A 761 -18.61 44.42 56.32
CA ALA A 761 -19.79 44.54 55.46
C ALA A 761 -19.43 44.79 53.99
N GLN A 762 -18.30 45.44 53.69
CA GLN A 762 -17.76 45.62 52.34
C GLN A 762 -17.14 44.31 51.86
N CYS A 763 -16.34 43.62 52.67
CA CYS A 763 -15.86 42.28 52.39
C CYS A 763 -17.00 41.25 52.35
N ARG A 764 -18.03 41.34 53.21
CA ARG A 764 -19.25 40.53 53.05
C ARG A 764 -20.04 40.92 51.81
N ARG A 765 -20.16 42.20 51.43
CA ARG A 765 -20.79 42.64 50.17
C ARG A 765 -19.97 42.20 48.96
N LEU A 766 -18.64 42.16 49.04
CA LEU A 766 -17.73 41.66 48.01
C LEU A 766 -17.76 40.13 47.92
N VAL A 767 -17.91 39.42 49.04
CA VAL A 767 -18.15 37.96 49.05
C VAL A 767 -19.56 37.66 48.54
N HIS A 768 -20.59 38.43 48.92
CA HIS A 768 -21.93 38.30 48.36
C HIS A 768 -21.98 38.70 46.88
N LEU A 769 -21.16 39.67 46.42
CA LEU A 769 -21.00 40.00 45.00
C LEU A 769 -20.21 38.92 44.26
N ALA A 770 -19.18 38.32 44.87
CA ALA A 770 -18.40 37.23 44.26
C ALA A 770 -19.23 35.94 44.17
N VAL A 771 -20.05 35.65 45.18
CA VAL A 771 -21.03 34.55 45.15
C VAL A 771 -22.14 34.87 44.16
N ALA A 772 -22.72 36.07 44.16
CA ALA A 772 -23.76 36.47 43.19
C ALA A 772 -23.25 36.64 41.74
N SER A 773 -21.93 36.74 41.51
CA SER A 773 -21.31 36.66 40.17
C SER A 773 -20.73 35.27 39.87
N GLN A 774 -20.95 34.28 40.75
CA GLN A 774 -20.76 32.85 40.47
C GLN A 774 -22.06 32.03 40.59
N SER A 775 -23.20 32.63 40.96
CA SER A 775 -24.50 31.94 41.05
C SER A 775 -25.71 32.84 40.69
N GLU A 776 -25.72 33.34 39.45
CA GLU A 776 -26.88 33.81 38.67
C GLU A 776 -26.57 33.50 37.19
N PRO A 777 -27.53 33.14 36.32
CA PRO A 777 -28.96 32.88 36.59
C PRO A 777 -29.22 31.43 37.04
N GLU A 778 -30.28 31.10 37.80
CA GLU A 778 -31.34 31.96 38.34
C GLU A 778 -31.80 31.49 39.74
N LYS A 779 -31.84 32.44 40.69
CA LYS A 779 -32.95 32.73 41.64
C LYS A 779 -34.07 31.66 41.85
N VAL A 780 -34.56 31.35 43.06
CA VAL A 780 -34.28 31.84 44.43
C VAL A 780 -34.29 30.67 45.44
N ALA A 781 -33.26 30.71 46.27
CA ALA A 781 -32.97 30.02 47.52
C ALA A 781 -34.09 29.87 48.58
N LEU A 782 -33.86 28.94 49.52
CA LEU A 782 -34.22 29.18 50.93
C LEU A 782 -33.09 29.95 51.61
N ALA A 783 -33.44 30.92 52.46
CA ALA A 783 -32.55 31.46 53.49
C ALA A 783 -33.13 31.14 54.87
N PRO A 784 -32.40 30.48 55.79
CA PRO A 784 -32.89 30.21 57.14
C PRO A 784 -32.81 31.49 58.00
N GLY A 785 -33.95 31.92 58.57
CA GLY A 785 -34.09 33.28 59.09
C GLY A 785 -35.10 33.49 60.23
N SER A 786 -35.21 32.54 61.16
CA SER A 786 -35.97 32.65 62.42
C SER A 786 -37.50 32.76 62.33
N GLY A 787 -38.19 31.68 62.73
CA GLY A 787 -39.48 31.79 63.42
C GLY A 787 -40.74 31.83 62.56
N GLY A 788 -41.15 30.67 62.04
CA GLY A 788 -42.56 30.43 61.74
C GLY A 788 -43.01 30.40 60.28
N ASP A 789 -42.21 29.84 59.37
CA ASP A 789 -42.80 29.20 58.19
C ASP A 789 -42.03 27.92 57.80
N SER A 790 -42.75 26.82 57.62
CA SER A 790 -42.16 25.51 57.29
C SER A 790 -42.55 25.14 55.87
N VAL A 791 -41.62 25.30 54.93
CA VAL A 791 -41.76 24.74 53.58
C VAL A 791 -42.11 23.25 53.72
N PRO A 792 -43.29 22.78 53.26
CA PRO A 792 -43.79 21.46 53.62
C PRO A 792 -42.81 20.35 53.24
N VAL A 793 -42.59 19.39 54.13
CA VAL A 793 -41.71 18.23 53.91
C VAL A 793 -42.10 17.50 52.62
N GLU A 794 -43.39 17.44 52.34
CA GLU A 794 -44.01 16.93 51.10
C GLU A 794 -43.43 17.59 49.83
N SER A 795 -43.15 18.88 49.85
CA SER A 795 -42.61 19.61 48.70
C SER A 795 -41.12 19.34 48.47
N HIS A 796 -40.34 19.17 49.55
CA HIS A 796 -38.95 18.75 49.45
C HIS A 796 -38.84 17.30 48.97
N GLN A 797 -39.69 16.41 49.48
CA GLN A 797 -39.81 15.03 49.00
C GLN A 797 -40.30 14.96 47.54
N ALA A 798 -41.25 15.79 47.13
CA ALA A 798 -41.69 15.87 45.74
C ALA A 798 -40.57 16.32 44.80
N LEU A 799 -39.74 17.29 45.20
CA LEU A 799 -38.57 17.72 44.44
C LEU A 799 -37.49 16.63 44.39
N GLN A 800 -37.23 15.94 45.50
CA GLN A 800 -36.31 14.80 45.52
C GLN A 800 -36.79 13.68 44.59
N VAL A 801 -38.05 13.27 44.68
CA VAL A 801 -38.64 12.24 43.79
C VAL A 801 -38.65 12.69 42.32
N ALA A 802 -38.82 13.99 42.04
CA ALA A 802 -38.68 14.52 40.68
C ALA A 802 -37.23 14.44 40.18
N MET A 803 -36.24 14.73 41.03
CA MET A 803 -34.82 14.61 40.70
C MET A 803 -34.39 13.15 40.53
N GLU A 804 -34.85 12.23 41.37
CA GLU A 804 -34.62 10.79 41.25
C GLU A 804 -35.22 10.22 39.95
N LYS A 805 -36.44 10.65 39.58
CA LYS A 805 -37.06 10.33 38.28
C LYS A 805 -36.27 10.91 37.11
N LEU A 806 -35.76 12.13 37.22
CA LEU A 806 -34.91 12.74 36.18
C LEU A 806 -33.58 12.00 36.02
N GLN A 807 -32.93 11.61 37.13
CA GLN A 807 -31.72 10.79 37.12
C GLN A 807 -31.97 9.41 36.51
N SER A 808 -33.06 8.75 36.90
CA SER A 808 -33.46 7.45 36.33
C SER A 808 -33.68 7.55 34.82
N ARG A 809 -34.45 8.54 34.37
CA ARG A 809 -34.69 8.79 32.94
C ARG A 809 -33.41 9.16 32.19
N PHE A 810 -32.49 9.90 32.80
CA PHE A 810 -31.21 10.23 32.18
C PHE A 810 -30.32 8.98 32.03
N LEU A 811 -30.26 8.11 33.06
CA LEU A 811 -29.55 6.83 32.99
C LEU A 811 -30.18 5.87 31.99
N GLU A 812 -31.50 5.87 31.86
CA GLU A 812 -32.26 5.10 30.89
C GLU A 812 -31.98 5.56 29.46
N VAL A 813 -32.14 6.86 29.15
CA VAL A 813 -31.81 7.43 27.84
C VAL A 813 -30.33 7.29 27.48
N MET A 814 -29.41 7.35 28.46
CA MET A 814 -27.99 7.09 28.23
C MET A 814 -27.71 5.61 27.93
N ARG A 815 -28.50 4.67 28.47
CA ARG A 815 -28.42 3.25 28.13
C ARG A 815 -29.03 2.96 26.76
N GLU A 816 -30.23 3.46 26.49
CA GLU A 816 -30.86 3.42 25.16
C GLU A 816 -29.92 3.97 24.07
N LYS A 817 -29.23 5.09 24.36
CA LYS A 817 -28.25 5.68 23.44
C LYS A 817 -27.00 4.81 23.25
N ALA A 818 -26.57 4.05 24.25
CA ALA A 818 -25.47 3.09 24.12
C ALA A 818 -25.89 1.87 23.30
N GLU A 819 -27.06 1.29 23.60
CA GLU A 819 -27.65 0.15 22.86
C GLU A 819 -27.95 0.53 21.40
N LEU A 820 -28.47 1.74 21.15
CA LEU A 820 -28.64 2.29 19.80
C LEU A 820 -27.32 2.50 19.08
N LYS A 821 -26.25 2.91 19.77
CA LYS A 821 -24.92 3.04 19.16
C LYS A 821 -24.35 1.67 18.79
N GLU A 822 -24.37 0.71 19.70
CA GLU A 822 -23.94 -0.67 19.44
C GLU A 822 -24.70 -1.28 18.25
N ARG A 823 -26.01 -1.00 18.16
CA ARG A 823 -26.86 -1.42 17.03
C ARG A 823 -26.56 -0.67 15.72
N VAL A 824 -26.08 0.57 15.76
CA VAL A 824 -25.55 1.29 14.59
C VAL A 824 -24.21 0.71 14.17
N ASP A 825 -23.28 0.50 15.10
CA ASP A 825 -21.97 -0.12 14.85
C ASP A 825 -22.14 -1.54 14.23
N GLU A 826 -23.12 -2.33 14.70
CA GLU A 826 -23.54 -3.61 14.06
C GLU A 826 -24.06 -3.44 12.63
N LEU A 827 -24.90 -2.43 12.37
CA LEU A 827 -25.49 -2.19 11.05
C LEU A 827 -24.43 -1.69 10.06
N GLU A 828 -23.50 -0.85 10.50
CA GLU A 828 -22.35 -0.43 9.70
C GLU A 828 -21.47 -1.62 9.30
N HIS A 829 -21.18 -2.55 10.23
CA HIS A 829 -20.48 -3.79 9.90
C HIS A 829 -21.23 -4.62 8.85
N ARG A 830 -22.56 -4.75 8.95
CA ARG A 830 -23.38 -5.47 7.96
C ARG A 830 -23.40 -4.76 6.61
N CYS A 831 -23.44 -3.43 6.58
CA CYS A 831 -23.34 -2.65 5.34
C CYS A 831 -21.97 -2.83 4.67
N ILE A 832 -20.87 -2.88 5.44
CA ILE A 832 -19.52 -3.15 4.91
C ILE A 832 -19.45 -4.58 4.33
N GLN A 833 -20.02 -5.58 5.01
CA GLN A 833 -20.07 -6.95 4.50
C GLN A 833 -20.89 -7.03 3.19
N LEU A 834 -22.09 -6.44 3.17
CA LEU A 834 -22.95 -6.41 1.98
C LEU A 834 -22.33 -5.62 0.82
N SER A 835 -21.50 -4.60 1.10
CA SER A 835 -20.66 -3.95 0.08
C SER A 835 -19.71 -4.97 -0.53
N GLY A 836 -18.87 -5.64 0.26
CA GLY A 836 -17.90 -6.61 -0.25
C GLY A 836 -18.54 -7.80 -0.99
N GLU A 837 -19.72 -8.25 -0.55
CA GLU A 837 -20.52 -9.25 -1.27
C GLU A 837 -21.04 -8.70 -2.62
N THR A 838 -21.49 -7.44 -2.66
CA THR A 838 -21.93 -6.76 -3.90
C THR A 838 -20.76 -6.53 -4.86
N ASP A 839 -19.59 -6.14 -4.35
CA ASP A 839 -18.37 -5.95 -5.12
C ASP A 839 -17.92 -7.29 -5.75
N THR A 840 -17.96 -8.38 -4.97
CA THR A 840 -17.68 -9.75 -5.45
C THR A 840 -18.68 -10.20 -6.54
N ILE A 841 -19.96 -9.84 -6.40
CA ILE A 841 -20.97 -10.08 -7.45
C ILE A 841 -20.66 -9.25 -8.70
N GLY A 842 -20.17 -8.01 -8.53
CA GLY A 842 -19.68 -7.16 -9.61
C GLY A 842 -18.50 -7.78 -10.37
N GLU A 843 -17.51 -8.31 -9.66
CA GLU A 843 -16.40 -9.06 -10.26
C GLU A 843 -16.89 -10.29 -11.03
N TYR A 844 -17.83 -11.07 -10.47
CA TYR A 844 -18.40 -12.23 -11.15
C TYR A 844 -19.17 -11.84 -12.43
N ILE A 845 -19.92 -10.75 -12.40
CA ILE A 845 -20.60 -10.18 -13.58
C ILE A 845 -19.57 -9.75 -14.64
N ALA A 846 -18.47 -9.10 -14.26
CA ALA A 846 -17.41 -8.69 -15.17
C ALA A 846 -16.69 -9.91 -15.79
N LEU A 847 -16.37 -10.92 -14.98
CA LEU A 847 -15.80 -12.19 -15.46
C LEU A 847 -16.73 -12.90 -16.46
N TYR A 848 -18.03 -12.97 -16.18
CA TYR A 848 -19.02 -13.57 -17.08
C TYR A 848 -19.28 -12.74 -18.35
N GLN A 849 -19.16 -11.42 -18.28
CA GLN A 849 -19.14 -10.55 -19.47
C GLN A 849 -17.90 -10.82 -20.34
N ASN A 850 -16.71 -10.88 -19.74
CA ASN A 850 -15.45 -11.17 -20.43
C ASN A 850 -15.45 -12.58 -21.06
N GLN A 851 -15.88 -13.61 -20.33
CA GLN A 851 -16.00 -14.97 -20.85
C GLN A 851 -16.95 -15.03 -22.06
N ARG A 852 -18.08 -14.31 -21.99
CA ARG A 852 -19.06 -14.21 -23.08
C ARG A 852 -18.56 -13.38 -24.27
N ALA A 853 -17.68 -12.39 -24.04
CA ALA A 853 -17.00 -11.68 -25.12
C ALA A 853 -16.00 -12.59 -25.85
N VAL A 854 -15.16 -13.34 -25.11
CA VAL A 854 -14.23 -14.33 -25.69
C VAL A 854 -14.96 -15.45 -26.44
N LEU A 855 -16.11 -15.91 -25.93
CA LEU A 855 -16.96 -16.88 -26.64
C LEU A 855 -17.55 -16.30 -27.93
N LYS A 856 -18.04 -15.04 -27.92
CA LYS A 856 -18.48 -14.36 -29.14
C LYS A 856 -17.37 -14.22 -30.16
N GLU A 857 -16.16 -13.84 -29.72
CA GLU A 857 -15.02 -13.66 -30.62
C GLU A 857 -14.59 -15.00 -31.25
N ARG A 858 -14.52 -16.08 -30.47
CA ARG A 858 -14.31 -17.45 -31.00
C ARG A 858 -15.42 -17.95 -31.93
N HIS A 859 -16.63 -17.43 -31.81
CA HIS A 859 -17.70 -17.69 -32.79
C HIS A 859 -17.50 -16.87 -34.07
N ARG A 860 -17.12 -15.59 -33.94
CA ARG A 860 -16.78 -14.70 -35.05
C ARG A 860 -15.61 -15.24 -35.89
N GLU A 861 -14.54 -15.69 -35.24
CA GLU A 861 -13.38 -16.36 -35.86
C GLU A 861 -13.80 -17.62 -36.65
N LYS A 862 -14.71 -18.44 -36.09
CA LYS A 862 -15.24 -19.64 -36.77
C LYS A 862 -16.14 -19.29 -37.95
N GLU A 863 -17.00 -18.29 -37.80
CA GLU A 863 -17.88 -17.81 -38.87
C GLU A 863 -17.07 -17.21 -40.03
N GLU A 864 -16.01 -16.45 -39.73
CA GLU A 864 -15.03 -16.02 -40.73
C GLU A 864 -14.33 -17.19 -41.41
N TYR A 865 -13.82 -18.18 -40.65
CA TYR A 865 -13.14 -19.34 -41.22
C TYR A 865 -14.06 -20.17 -42.12
N ILE A 866 -15.32 -20.39 -41.70
CA ILE A 866 -16.34 -21.07 -42.50
C ILE A 866 -16.67 -20.25 -43.76
N SER A 867 -16.72 -18.92 -43.66
CA SER A 867 -16.97 -18.03 -44.81
C SER A 867 -15.82 -18.06 -45.82
N ARG A 868 -14.56 -18.03 -45.35
CA ARG A 868 -13.37 -18.18 -46.19
C ARG A 868 -13.34 -19.54 -46.88
N LEU A 869 -13.55 -20.63 -46.13
CA LEU A 869 -13.62 -21.99 -46.69
C LEU A 869 -14.76 -22.17 -47.71
N ALA A 870 -15.89 -21.48 -47.52
CA ALA A 870 -16.99 -21.45 -48.49
C ALA A 870 -16.62 -20.65 -49.76
N GLN A 871 -15.90 -19.54 -49.61
CA GLN A 871 -15.36 -18.76 -50.73
C GLN A 871 -14.31 -19.58 -51.51
N ASP A 872 -13.30 -20.13 -50.83
CA ASP A 872 -12.22 -20.92 -51.45
C ASP A 872 -12.80 -22.14 -52.20
N LYS A 873 -13.87 -22.75 -51.69
CA LYS A 873 -14.61 -23.82 -52.37
C LYS A 873 -15.32 -23.36 -53.65
N GLU A 874 -15.88 -22.14 -53.66
CA GLU A 874 -16.52 -21.57 -54.84
C GLU A 874 -15.48 -21.08 -55.87
N GLU A 875 -14.36 -20.48 -55.43
CA GLU A 875 -13.21 -20.16 -56.28
C GLU A 875 -12.62 -21.43 -56.94
N MET A 876 -12.44 -22.51 -56.18
CA MET A 876 -12.02 -23.81 -56.70
C MET A 876 -13.04 -24.37 -57.72
N LYS A 877 -14.34 -24.21 -57.46
CA LYS A 877 -15.41 -24.63 -58.38
C LYS A 877 -15.41 -23.80 -59.68
N VAL A 878 -15.09 -22.51 -59.64
CA VAL A 878 -14.88 -21.68 -60.83
C VAL A 878 -13.66 -22.18 -61.61
N LYS A 879 -12.50 -22.35 -60.96
CA LYS A 879 -11.28 -22.90 -61.60
C LYS A 879 -11.50 -24.27 -62.25
N LEU A 880 -12.31 -25.14 -61.64
CA LEU A 880 -12.67 -26.44 -62.21
C LEU A 880 -13.59 -26.34 -63.45
N LEU A 881 -14.47 -25.34 -63.50
CA LEU A 881 -15.31 -25.06 -64.68
C LEU A 881 -14.48 -24.45 -65.82
N GLU A 882 -13.56 -23.53 -65.52
CA GLU A 882 -12.59 -22.99 -66.49
C GLU A 882 -11.70 -24.10 -67.07
N LEU A 883 -11.20 -25.00 -66.22
CA LEU A 883 -10.45 -26.19 -66.63
C LEU A 883 -11.29 -27.10 -67.53
N GLN A 884 -12.56 -27.32 -67.21
CA GLN A 884 -13.48 -28.10 -68.05
C GLN A 884 -13.70 -27.44 -69.42
N GLU A 885 -13.86 -26.12 -69.48
CA GLU A 885 -14.00 -25.40 -70.75
C GLU A 885 -12.72 -25.47 -71.59
N LEU A 886 -11.55 -25.25 -70.99
CA LEU A 886 -10.26 -25.37 -71.67
C LEU A 886 -10.01 -26.78 -72.20
N VAL A 887 -10.37 -27.83 -71.45
CA VAL A 887 -10.27 -29.22 -71.91
C VAL A 887 -11.23 -29.51 -73.06
N LEU A 888 -12.47 -29.01 -73.01
CA LEU A 888 -13.41 -29.09 -74.13
C LEU A 888 -12.88 -28.36 -75.37
N ARG A 889 -12.28 -27.19 -75.20
CA ARG A 889 -11.64 -26.39 -76.26
C ARG A 889 -10.46 -27.14 -76.88
N LEU A 890 -9.56 -27.70 -76.07
CA LEU A 890 -8.43 -28.52 -76.53
C LEU A 890 -8.89 -29.77 -77.28
N VAL A 891 -9.96 -30.43 -76.84
CA VAL A 891 -10.58 -31.56 -77.55
C VAL A 891 -11.20 -31.09 -78.88
N GLY A 892 -11.85 -29.92 -78.90
CA GLY A 892 -12.35 -29.28 -80.13
C GLY A 892 -11.23 -29.02 -81.13
N GLU A 893 -10.18 -28.30 -80.73
CA GLU A 893 -8.98 -28.03 -81.53
C GLU A 893 -8.33 -29.32 -82.05
N ARG A 894 -8.17 -30.34 -81.19
CA ARG A 894 -7.65 -31.65 -81.57
C ARG A 894 -8.53 -32.31 -82.63
N ASN A 895 -9.85 -32.25 -82.48
CA ASN A 895 -10.81 -32.81 -83.43
C ASN A 895 -10.81 -32.03 -84.75
N GLU A 896 -10.63 -30.70 -84.73
CA GLU A 896 -10.40 -29.90 -85.92
C GLU A 896 -9.09 -30.28 -86.63
N TRP A 897 -7.99 -30.46 -85.90
CA TRP A 897 -6.73 -30.95 -86.47
C TRP A 897 -6.88 -32.33 -87.10
N HIS A 898 -7.61 -33.25 -86.46
CA HIS A 898 -7.93 -34.55 -87.05
C HIS A 898 -8.85 -34.41 -88.29
N GLY A 899 -9.83 -33.52 -88.27
CA GLY A 899 -10.69 -33.22 -89.41
C GLY A 899 -9.91 -32.64 -90.60
N ARG A 900 -8.99 -31.69 -90.34
CA ARG A 900 -8.09 -31.10 -91.35
C ARG A 900 -7.11 -32.15 -91.89
N PHE A 901 -6.59 -33.04 -91.04
CA PHE A 901 -5.73 -34.15 -91.45
C PHE A 901 -6.48 -35.17 -92.32
N LEU A 902 -7.70 -35.57 -91.92
CA LEU A 902 -8.56 -36.47 -92.69
C LEU A 902 -9.05 -35.84 -94.01
N ALA A 903 -9.23 -34.53 -94.07
CA ALA A 903 -9.53 -33.79 -95.30
C ALA A 903 -8.29 -33.69 -96.21
N ALA A 904 -7.11 -33.42 -95.67
CA ALA A 904 -5.84 -33.44 -96.43
C ALA A 904 -5.52 -34.84 -96.99
N ALA A 905 -5.84 -35.89 -96.24
CA ALA A 905 -5.76 -37.29 -96.67
C ALA A 905 -6.86 -37.71 -97.68
N ARG A 906 -7.81 -36.82 -98.01
CA ARG A 906 -8.89 -37.04 -98.99
C ARG A 906 -8.93 -35.95 -100.07
N SER A 907 -7.88 -35.94 -100.90
CA SER A 907 -7.90 -35.34 -102.25
C SER A 907 -7.54 -36.42 -103.29
N PRO A 908 -8.08 -36.36 -104.52
CA PRO A 908 -9.09 -37.37 -104.85
C PRO A 908 -8.69 -38.41 -105.91
N ALA A 909 -9.04 -39.67 -105.65
CA ALA A 909 -9.28 -40.70 -106.66
C ALA A 909 -10.24 -41.79 -106.12
N GLU A 910 -11.02 -42.37 -107.03
CA GLU A 910 -11.76 -43.64 -106.94
C GLU A 910 -12.83 -43.84 -105.82
N GLU A 911 -14.09 -43.75 -106.24
CA GLU A 911 -15.22 -44.49 -105.66
C GLU A 911 -15.00 -46.01 -105.80
N PRO A 912 -15.58 -46.85 -104.91
CA PRO A 912 -16.74 -47.66 -105.32
C PRO A 912 -17.81 -47.81 -104.18
N PRO A 913 -18.98 -48.47 -104.42
CA PRO A 913 -20.26 -47.92 -103.91
C PRO A 913 -21.05 -48.86 -102.94
N PRO A 914 -22.37 -49.19 -103.06
CA PRO A 914 -23.31 -48.87 -101.97
C PRO A 914 -24.17 -50.04 -101.41
N GLY A 915 -24.83 -49.79 -100.27
CA GLY A 915 -25.81 -50.68 -99.60
C GLY A 915 -25.31 -51.19 -98.24
N THR A 916 -26.15 -51.48 -97.22
CA THR A 916 -27.63 -51.47 -97.04
C THR A 916 -27.93 -51.14 -95.55
N LYS A 917 -28.94 -50.33 -95.19
CA LYS A 917 -30.35 -50.72 -94.83
C LYS A 917 -30.48 -51.91 -93.87
N ASP A 918 -31.36 -51.99 -92.85
CA ASP A 918 -32.36 -51.11 -92.15
C ASP A 918 -32.76 -51.87 -90.83
N ALA A 919 -33.29 -51.36 -89.69
CA ALA A 919 -33.39 -50.04 -89.03
C ALA A 919 -33.91 -50.21 -87.54
N HIS A 920 -34.00 -49.13 -86.74
CA HIS A 920 -34.69 -48.96 -85.42
C HIS A 920 -34.21 -49.63 -84.09
N GLU A 921 -33.83 -48.77 -83.14
CA GLU A 921 -34.28 -48.63 -81.72
C GLU A 921 -34.93 -49.80 -80.93
N LEU A 922 -34.37 -50.15 -79.75
CA LEU A 922 -34.95 -49.85 -78.40
C LEU A 922 -34.24 -50.57 -77.22
N GLY A 923 -34.14 -49.87 -76.06
CA GLY A 923 -34.52 -50.43 -74.74
C GLY A 923 -33.65 -51.43 -73.95
N ALA A 924 -32.60 -50.94 -73.28
CA ALA A 924 -32.18 -51.25 -71.88
C ALA A 924 -32.19 -52.69 -71.27
N ALA A 925 -31.00 -53.21 -70.93
CA ALA A 925 -30.64 -53.92 -69.67
C ALA A 925 -29.09 -54.05 -69.61
N MET A 926 -28.35 -53.55 -68.61
CA MET A 926 -28.16 -54.07 -67.23
C MET A 926 -27.56 -55.49 -67.15
N ALA A 927 -26.23 -55.59 -67.03
CA ALA A 927 -25.53 -56.47 -66.07
C ALA A 927 -24.02 -56.15 -65.97
N GLU A 928 -23.44 -56.58 -64.86
CA GLU A 928 -22.14 -56.33 -64.23
C GLU A 928 -20.86 -56.65 -65.04
N GLN A 929 -19.73 -56.10 -64.60
CA GLN A 929 -18.64 -56.82 -63.91
C GLN A 929 -17.24 -56.27 -64.28
N GLY A 930 -16.63 -55.53 -63.34
CA GLY A 930 -15.27 -54.99 -63.47
C GLY A 930 -14.50 -55.20 -62.18
N ASP A 931 -13.77 -56.31 -62.09
CA ASP A 931 -12.93 -56.68 -60.94
C ASP A 931 -11.44 -56.36 -61.20
N LEU A 932 -10.66 -56.24 -60.12
CA LEU A 932 -9.38 -55.54 -60.10
C LEU A 932 -8.17 -56.47 -60.29
N ARG A 933 -7.22 -56.03 -61.12
CA ARG A 933 -5.78 -56.31 -60.96
C ARG A 933 -5.01 -55.01 -61.25
N GLU A 934 -4.36 -54.40 -60.28
CA GLU A 934 -3.16 -54.86 -59.54
C GLU A 934 -1.90 -54.72 -60.39
N VAL A 935 -1.15 -53.64 -60.14
CA VAL A 935 0.24 -53.45 -60.58
C VAL A 935 0.99 -52.82 -59.40
N SER A 936 1.85 -53.61 -58.76
CA SER A 936 2.72 -53.12 -57.68
C SER A 936 3.85 -52.27 -58.25
N LEU A 937 4.06 -51.08 -57.66
CA LEU A 937 5.26 -50.29 -57.91
C LEU A 937 6.40 -50.85 -57.05
N ALA A 938 7.39 -51.45 -57.71
CA ALA A 938 8.65 -51.84 -57.10
C ALA A 938 9.80 -51.60 -58.10
N ASP A 939 10.90 -51.09 -57.55
CA ASP A 939 12.19 -50.81 -58.19
C ASP A 939 12.23 -49.71 -59.27
N SER A 940 13.24 -48.85 -59.14
CA SER A 940 13.70 -47.84 -60.10
C SER A 940 15.02 -47.27 -59.57
N ALA A 941 16.09 -48.05 -59.66
CA ALA A 941 17.45 -47.52 -59.64
C ALA A 941 17.66 -46.52 -60.79
N GLU A 942 18.65 -45.62 -60.64
CA GLU A 942 19.05 -44.69 -61.70
C GLU A 942 19.50 -45.43 -62.97
N PRO A 943 19.40 -44.76 -64.13
CA PRO A 943 20.66 -44.44 -64.82
C PRO A 943 20.76 -42.99 -65.28
N ALA A 944 21.99 -42.51 -65.43
CA ALA A 944 22.32 -41.12 -65.74
C ALA A 944 22.63 -40.87 -67.24
N GLN A 945 22.40 -39.63 -67.68
CA GLN A 945 23.04 -38.90 -68.80
C GLN A 945 23.05 -39.53 -70.22
N GLY A 946 22.50 -38.81 -71.23
CA GLY A 946 22.57 -39.28 -72.63
C GLY A 946 22.02 -38.37 -73.75
N ALA A 947 22.60 -37.19 -73.95
CA ALA A 947 22.71 -36.42 -75.20
C ALA A 947 21.52 -36.19 -76.20
N THR A 948 21.30 -34.91 -76.51
CA THR A 948 20.95 -34.33 -77.84
C THR A 948 19.68 -34.77 -78.60
N GLY A 949 18.66 -33.90 -78.55
CA GLY A 949 18.29 -33.07 -79.71
C GLY A 949 17.37 -33.66 -80.81
N LEU A 950 16.10 -33.26 -80.77
CA LEU A 950 15.18 -33.16 -81.92
C LEU A 950 14.09 -32.10 -81.58
N ASP A 951 13.50 -31.47 -82.59
CA ASP A 951 12.70 -30.24 -82.41
C ASP A 951 11.43 -30.41 -81.56
N SER A 952 11.22 -29.47 -80.62
CA SER A 952 9.95 -29.35 -79.92
C SER A 952 8.89 -28.72 -80.83
N ALA A 953 7.85 -29.49 -81.14
CA ALA A 953 6.64 -28.97 -81.77
C ALA A 953 6.05 -27.82 -80.92
N PRO A 954 5.37 -26.82 -81.52
CA PRO A 954 4.79 -25.71 -80.78
C PRO A 954 3.73 -26.22 -79.80
N GLU A 955 4.03 -26.13 -78.50
CA GLU A 955 3.09 -26.46 -77.44
C GLU A 955 1.81 -25.62 -77.60
N ASN A 956 0.67 -26.30 -77.67
CA ASN A 956 -0.61 -25.67 -77.87
C ASN A 956 -0.90 -24.65 -76.72
N PRO A 957 -1.27 -23.38 -77.03
CA PRO A 957 -1.52 -22.37 -76.00
C PRO A 957 -2.63 -22.77 -75.01
N THR A 958 -3.67 -23.46 -75.47
CA THR A 958 -4.75 -24.00 -74.63
C THR A 958 -4.22 -25.09 -73.67
N ALA A 959 -3.26 -25.91 -74.12
CA ALA A 959 -2.59 -26.88 -73.25
C ALA A 959 -1.67 -26.22 -72.20
N ARG A 960 -1.00 -25.11 -72.54
CA ARG A 960 -0.22 -24.31 -71.57
C ARG A 960 -1.13 -23.67 -70.51
N GLN A 961 -2.30 -23.15 -70.90
CA GLN A 961 -3.29 -22.61 -69.96
C GLN A 961 -3.82 -23.69 -69.02
N ILE A 962 -4.10 -24.89 -69.52
CA ILE A 962 -4.47 -26.06 -68.68
C ILE A 962 -3.36 -26.40 -67.67
N MET A 963 -2.10 -26.47 -68.12
CA MET A 963 -0.95 -26.76 -67.25
C MET A 963 -0.71 -25.70 -66.17
N GLN A 964 -0.98 -24.42 -66.48
CA GLN A 964 -0.94 -23.34 -65.50
C GLN A 964 -2.09 -23.45 -64.50
N LEU A 965 -3.33 -23.57 -64.96
CA LEU A 965 -4.52 -23.64 -64.10
C LEU A 965 -4.48 -24.87 -63.18
N LEU A 966 -3.98 -26.02 -63.67
CA LEU A 966 -3.73 -27.20 -62.83
C LEU A 966 -2.68 -26.93 -61.73
N ARG A 967 -1.65 -26.14 -62.01
CA ARG A 967 -0.64 -25.73 -61.00
C ARG A 967 -1.25 -24.79 -59.96
N GLU A 968 -2.12 -23.87 -60.38
CA GLU A 968 -2.87 -22.96 -59.50
C GLU A 968 -4.04 -23.63 -58.74
N ILE A 969 -4.38 -24.88 -59.09
CA ILE A 969 -5.31 -25.75 -58.36
C ILE A 969 -4.54 -26.63 -57.37
N GLN A 970 -3.36 -27.14 -57.75
CA GLN A 970 -2.48 -27.93 -56.87
C GLN A 970 -1.83 -27.09 -55.77
N ASN A 971 -1.42 -25.86 -56.11
CA ASN A 971 -0.78 -24.91 -55.19
C ASN A 971 -1.65 -23.64 -55.09
N PRO A 972 -2.73 -23.64 -54.30
CA PRO A 972 -3.39 -22.39 -53.91
C PRO A 972 -2.41 -21.56 -53.06
N GLU A 973 -2.18 -20.30 -53.43
CA GLU A 973 -1.24 -19.45 -52.71
C GLU A 973 -1.72 -19.17 -51.27
N GLU A 974 -0.80 -19.25 -50.30
CA GLU A 974 -1.08 -18.93 -48.90
C GLU A 974 -1.36 -17.42 -48.75
N ARG A 975 -2.64 -17.04 -48.84
CA ARG A 975 -3.10 -15.66 -48.64
C ARG A 975 -2.61 -15.13 -47.27
N PRO A 976 -1.80 -14.05 -47.21
CA PRO A 976 -1.14 -13.64 -45.97
C PRO A 976 -2.16 -13.14 -44.95
N GLY A 977 -2.31 -13.86 -43.83
CA GLY A 977 -3.31 -13.51 -42.81
C GLY A 977 -3.15 -14.17 -41.44
N LEU A 978 -2.63 -15.40 -41.35
CA LEU A 978 -2.33 -16.09 -40.09
C LEU A 978 -1.18 -17.08 -40.31
N GLY A 979 -0.36 -17.30 -39.27
CA GLY A 979 0.87 -18.08 -39.37
C GLY A 979 0.67 -19.59 -39.50
N SER A 980 1.69 -20.25 -40.08
CA SER A 980 1.77 -21.70 -40.31
C SER A 980 1.24 -22.53 -39.13
N ASN A 981 0.19 -23.29 -39.38
CA ASN A 981 -0.25 -24.42 -38.57
C ASN A 981 -0.63 -25.56 -39.53
N PRO A 982 -0.10 -26.79 -39.36
CA PRO A 982 -0.38 -27.89 -40.27
C PRO A 982 -1.83 -28.36 -40.15
N CYS A 983 -2.41 -28.83 -41.26
CA CYS A 983 -3.75 -29.41 -41.27
C CYS A 983 -3.85 -30.63 -40.34
N ILE A 984 -4.84 -30.62 -39.43
CA ILE A 984 -5.24 -31.79 -38.64
C ILE A 984 -6.37 -32.50 -39.39
N PRO A 985 -6.21 -33.75 -39.86
CA PRO A 985 -7.28 -34.49 -40.51
C PRO A 985 -8.30 -35.01 -39.49
N PHE A 986 -9.57 -34.62 -39.61
CA PHE A 986 -10.64 -35.14 -38.78
C PHE A 986 -11.16 -36.49 -39.30
N PHE A 987 -11.05 -37.54 -38.48
CA PHE A 987 -11.71 -38.83 -38.70
C PHE A 987 -12.87 -38.99 -37.72
N TYR A 988 -14.04 -39.40 -38.21
CA TYR A 988 -15.21 -39.66 -37.39
C TYR A 988 -15.17 -41.08 -36.79
N ARG A 989 -15.52 -41.20 -35.50
CA ARG A 989 -15.93 -42.44 -34.86
C ARG A 989 -17.03 -42.12 -33.84
N ALA A 990 -18.18 -42.77 -33.95
CA ALA A 990 -19.24 -42.67 -32.96
C ALA A 990 -18.87 -43.46 -31.69
N ASP A 991 -19.34 -42.99 -30.53
CA ASP A 991 -19.36 -43.76 -29.29
C ASP A 991 -20.73 -44.44 -29.10
N LYS A 992 -20.81 -45.41 -28.20
CA LYS A 992 -21.87 -46.43 -28.07
C LYS A 992 -23.28 -45.92 -27.73
N ASN A 993 -23.48 -44.61 -27.64
CA ASN A 993 -24.74 -43.93 -27.30
C ASN A 993 -25.20 -42.92 -28.38
N ASP A 994 -24.61 -42.94 -29.59
CA ASP A 994 -24.93 -42.06 -30.74
C ASP A 994 -24.79 -40.53 -30.51
N GLU A 995 -24.13 -40.09 -29.43
CA GLU A 995 -23.74 -38.68 -29.24
C GLU A 995 -22.42 -38.34 -29.98
N VAL A 996 -22.47 -37.42 -30.94
CA VAL A 996 -21.27 -36.93 -31.65
C VAL A 996 -20.56 -35.85 -30.83
N LYS A 997 -19.57 -36.25 -30.01
CA LYS A 997 -18.69 -35.32 -29.30
C LYS A 997 -17.48 -34.94 -30.14
N ILE A 998 -17.45 -33.68 -30.59
CA ILE A 998 -16.25 -33.07 -31.21
C ILE A 998 -15.24 -32.78 -30.08
N MET A 999 -14.28 -33.68 -29.88
CA MET A 999 -13.10 -33.37 -29.07
C MET A 999 -12.07 -32.65 -29.93
N VAL A 1000 -11.83 -31.38 -29.60
CA VAL A 1000 -10.60 -30.67 -30.00
C VAL A 1000 -9.55 -30.98 -28.94
N ILE A 1001 -8.35 -31.37 -29.39
CA ILE A 1001 -7.10 -31.30 -28.62
C ILE A 1001 -6.27 -30.21 -29.28
#